data_AF-A0A0E0KL99-F1
#
_entry.id   AF-A0A0E0KL99-F1
#
_cell.length_a   1.000
_cell.length_b   1.000
_cell.length_c   1.000
_cell.angle_alpha   90.00
_cell.angle_beta   90.00
_cell.angle_gamma   90.00
#
_symmetry.space_group_name_H-M   'P 1'
#
loop_
_entity.id
_entity.type
_entity.pdbx_description
1 polymer ?
#
loop_
_entity_poly.entity_id
_entity_poly.type
_entity_poly.pdbx_seq_one_letter_code
_entity_poly.pdbx_strand_id
1 'polypeptide(L)'
;MAAAAANGAGGGGGVPRPTNPMVTPLLTDLYQFTMAYAYWKAGKHLDRAVFDLYFRKNPFGGEFTIFGGLEECIRFIANFKLTDMEITFLRSAMPTCEDGFFEYLSSIDCSDVEVYAIPEGSVVFPKVPLMIIEGPVAVIQLLETPFLSLVNYASLVTTNAARHRLVAGKSKNLLEFGLRRAQGPDGGISASRYCYMGGFDATSNVAAGRLFGIPIRGTHSHAFVSSFMGLDDIIDRTLTSSDGSNKCKDFVSLVQNWLARIKDAGSLRGTFRETNLSELAAFTSYALAFPNSFLALVDTYDVMRSGVPNFCAVALALNDMGYKAAGIRLDSGDLAYLSIETRKFFRAIEEEFGFIGFGKMNITASNDLNEETIDALNKQGHEVDAFGIGTYLVTCYAQAALGCVFKLVEINKQPRIKLSEDVTKVSIPCKKRCYRLYGKEGYPLVDIMTGEDEPAPKVGERLLCRHPFNESKRAYVVPQHVEELLKCYWPGTSSKPREELPSINEIRSRCMGYLDRMRPDHMRRLNPTPYKVSVSAKLYDFIHFLWLNEAPQWRVTGLLDSQASDNPIPVRFSPVESPWVHAASRANGGRWYAVLAAGDDSATTLSGIGAVTHESLKQQYSRLCLILHLHPDKNSAAAAEGEFKLLREAWDELSLQHPPASAAASVSWSPPPPPHQTETPPRPRRSKWRFPCPGQCARCGTKYTAICDACNTLAMVYVKSPYLATTIESRGKTPRLEDRGEEAAEKAYKLAENRFLVNDIAGALRAAREAQRLFRSLPGLANAVAAYEVHAAAASSRPSGSNASSTGAPKSKPGQARACTRTVQCPHCGFSFVSLIDDEFFFGVKCVHCKQQVSTPWWRRPATAGRAPPPPPKPSPSPSPPPPQPSPRPPRERETPPAPPPEPAPPRSGSSKSWKFRCPGECGRCGARYTASVSVGTWHIKCDECHAYAMVCVRSPYRATTPDIFGALGNSQQRNSSSSRPSVSRACNFVCHGDGRGEEAAEKAYKLAENCFLANDIAGALRAAREAQLLFPPLPGLANAVAAYEVHHAASRADGGRWYAVLAVGDPSATTSSGIGTVTHEALKQQYRRLCLVLHPDKNRSAAAAEGAFKLLREAWDELSLLHPPGSAAASVSWSSPPPPKRLSGRRPGRRSHVAEQCTARTAAVCSSRW
;
A
#
# COMPACT_ATOMS: atom_id res chain seq x y z
N MET A 1 -6.71 -13.22 43.26
CA MET A 1 -5.78 -14.28 43.69
C MET A 1 -6.27 -15.71 43.41
N ALA A 2 -7.58 -16.00 43.32
CA ALA A 2 -8.08 -17.38 43.17
C ALA A 2 -7.69 -18.15 41.88
N ALA A 3 -7.15 -17.49 40.85
CA ALA A 3 -6.81 -18.14 39.58
C ALA A 3 -5.67 -19.18 39.69
N ALA A 4 -4.81 -19.09 40.71
CA ALA A 4 -3.70 -20.02 40.92
C ALA A 4 -4.15 -21.47 41.22
N ALA A 5 -5.36 -21.65 41.76
CA ALA A 5 -5.86 -22.95 42.22
C ALA A 5 -6.39 -23.87 41.09
N ALA A 6 -6.47 -23.39 39.85
CA ALA A 6 -6.92 -24.18 38.70
C ALA A 6 -5.79 -24.94 37.98
N ASN A 7 -4.52 -24.66 38.30
CA ASN A 7 -3.40 -25.50 37.92
C ASN A 7 -3.31 -26.69 38.88
N GLY A 8 -3.98 -27.79 38.52
CA GLY A 8 -3.94 -29.04 39.29
C GLY A 8 -2.50 -29.51 39.55
N ALA A 9 -2.21 -29.91 40.79
CA ALA A 9 -0.84 -30.11 41.25
C ALA A 9 -0.13 -31.28 40.55
N GLY A 10 0.87 -30.95 39.73
CA GLY A 10 1.95 -31.83 39.32
C GLY A 10 3.27 -31.26 39.79
N GLY A 11 3.86 -31.82 40.84
CA GLY A 11 5.09 -31.30 41.46
C GLY A 11 6.33 -31.55 40.62
N GLY A 12 6.66 -30.63 39.72
CA GLY A 12 7.89 -30.64 38.93
C GLY A 12 8.12 -29.31 38.21
N GLY A 13 9.37 -28.83 38.18
CA GLY A 13 9.76 -27.52 37.64
C GLY A 13 9.74 -27.38 36.11
N GLY A 14 8.75 -27.97 35.44
CA GLY A 14 8.60 -27.92 33.98
C GLY A 14 8.00 -26.61 33.47
N VAL A 15 8.34 -26.23 32.23
CA VAL A 15 7.68 -25.12 31.54
C VAL A 15 6.28 -25.58 31.08
N PRO A 16 5.20 -24.84 31.38
CA PRO A 16 3.85 -25.23 30.98
C PRO A 16 3.69 -25.28 29.45
N ARG A 17 2.71 -26.06 28.97
CA ARG A 17 2.34 -26.15 27.55
C ARG A 17 1.90 -24.78 26.98
N PRO A 18 1.95 -24.60 25.64
CA PRO A 18 1.36 -23.44 24.97
C PRO A 18 -0.08 -23.17 25.40
N THR A 19 -0.46 -21.90 25.43
CA THR A 19 -1.78 -21.46 25.92
C THR A 19 -2.91 -21.74 24.93
N ASN A 20 -2.59 -21.81 23.64
CA ASN A 20 -3.45 -22.38 22.60
C ASN A 20 -3.10 -23.87 22.40
N PRO A 21 -4.03 -24.82 22.61
CA PRO A 21 -3.76 -26.26 22.43
C PRO A 21 -3.53 -26.69 20.97
N MET A 22 -3.80 -25.83 19.98
CA MET A 22 -3.49 -26.08 18.57
C MET A 22 -2.00 -25.89 18.24
N VAL A 23 -1.20 -25.36 19.17
CA VAL A 23 0.26 -25.17 19.00
C VAL A 23 0.98 -26.49 19.27
N THR A 24 0.89 -27.38 18.28
CA THR A 24 1.51 -28.71 18.26
C THR A 24 2.59 -28.80 17.16
N PRO A 25 3.41 -29.86 17.10
CA PRO A 25 4.33 -30.08 15.98
C PRO A 25 3.63 -30.20 14.61
N LEU A 26 2.32 -30.45 14.57
CA LEU A 26 1.50 -30.39 13.36
C LEU A 26 1.01 -28.97 12.98
N LEU A 27 1.34 -27.92 13.74
CA LEU A 27 1.12 -26.52 13.34
C LEU A 27 2.17 -26.07 12.28
N THR A 28 2.30 -26.86 11.23
CA THR A 28 3.38 -26.76 10.25
C THR A 28 2.92 -27.26 8.88
N ASP A 29 3.58 -26.83 7.82
CA ASP A 29 3.22 -27.23 6.47
C ASP A 29 3.79 -28.63 6.12
N LEU A 30 3.09 -29.39 5.27
CA LEU A 30 3.56 -30.72 4.82
C LEU A 30 4.96 -30.68 4.19
N TYR A 31 5.35 -29.58 3.54
CA TYR A 31 6.68 -29.43 2.96
C TYR A 31 7.80 -29.37 4.02
N GLN A 32 7.50 -29.00 5.28
CA GLN A 32 8.47 -29.02 6.37
C GLN A 32 8.85 -30.47 6.73
N PHE A 33 7.87 -31.38 6.77
CA PHE A 33 8.12 -32.81 6.96
C PHE A 33 8.82 -33.48 5.77
N THR A 34 8.49 -33.11 4.53
CA THR A 34 9.20 -33.68 3.36
C THR A 34 10.63 -33.15 3.24
N MET A 35 10.92 -31.92 3.67
CA MET A 35 12.30 -31.42 3.83
C MET A 35 13.03 -32.12 4.98
N ALA A 36 12.36 -32.36 6.12
CA ALA A 36 12.95 -33.14 7.21
C ALA A 36 13.31 -34.57 6.76
N TYR A 37 12.45 -35.24 5.97
CA TYR A 37 12.76 -36.53 5.35
C TYR A 37 13.92 -36.42 4.35
N ALA A 38 13.98 -35.37 3.53
CA ALA A 38 15.09 -35.15 2.61
C ALA A 38 16.44 -34.95 3.34
N TYR A 39 16.45 -34.19 4.45
CA TYR A 39 17.62 -34.09 5.33
C TYR A 39 17.96 -35.42 6.00
N TRP A 40 16.95 -36.19 6.44
CA TRP A 40 17.14 -37.50 7.05
C TRP A 40 17.82 -38.47 6.08
N LYS A 41 17.20 -38.67 4.91
CA LYS A 41 17.65 -39.55 3.82
C LYS A 41 19.01 -39.15 3.23
N ALA A 42 19.38 -37.87 3.29
CA ALA A 42 20.69 -37.37 2.87
C ALA A 42 21.78 -37.48 3.96
N GLY A 43 21.46 -38.01 5.15
CA GLY A 43 22.40 -38.07 6.29
C GLY A 43 22.69 -36.71 6.94
N LYS A 44 21.89 -35.68 6.62
CA LYS A 44 22.12 -34.27 6.95
C LYS A 44 21.29 -33.75 8.13
N HIS A 45 20.33 -34.52 8.62
CA HIS A 45 19.37 -34.11 9.65
C HIS A 45 20.00 -33.63 10.98
N LEU A 46 21.22 -34.08 11.27
CA LEU A 46 22.01 -33.69 12.45
C LEU A 46 23.04 -32.57 12.19
N ASP A 47 23.13 -32.00 10.98
CA ASP A 47 23.94 -30.80 10.72
C ASP A 47 23.52 -29.69 11.70
N ARG A 48 24.46 -29.07 12.44
CA ARG A 48 24.13 -27.93 13.31
C ARG A 48 23.95 -26.68 12.45
N ALA A 49 22.73 -26.17 12.40
CA ALA A 49 22.34 -24.98 11.66
C ALA A 49 22.04 -23.81 12.61
N VAL A 50 22.16 -22.59 12.09
CA VAL A 50 21.73 -21.35 12.75
C VAL A 50 20.74 -20.62 11.85
N PHE A 51 19.58 -20.26 12.41
CA PHE A 51 18.51 -19.52 11.73
C PHE A 51 18.19 -18.22 12.46
N ASP A 52 18.08 -17.11 11.72
CA ASP A 52 17.55 -15.85 12.23
C ASP A 52 16.03 -15.77 11.98
N LEU A 53 15.24 -15.38 12.99
CA LEU A 53 13.88 -14.88 12.81
C LEU A 53 13.91 -13.34 12.87
N TYR A 54 13.62 -12.68 11.75
CA TYR A 54 13.58 -11.21 11.65
C TYR A 54 12.44 -10.73 10.75
N PHE A 55 12.12 -9.44 10.73
CA PHE A 55 11.10 -8.87 9.84
C PHE A 55 11.68 -7.82 8.88
N ARG A 56 10.99 -7.57 7.74
CA ARG A 56 11.56 -6.80 6.62
C ARG A 56 11.19 -5.32 6.57
N LYS A 57 10.05 -4.93 7.15
CA LYS A 57 9.54 -3.54 7.18
C LYS A 57 8.71 -3.36 8.45
N ASN A 58 8.81 -2.19 9.08
CA ASN A 58 7.89 -1.80 10.17
C ASN A 58 6.44 -1.74 9.65
N PRO A 59 5.44 -2.13 10.46
CA PRO A 59 4.04 -2.17 10.02
C PRO A 59 3.38 -0.79 10.09
N PHE A 60 2.21 -0.66 9.44
CA PHE A 60 1.34 0.52 9.51
C PHE A 60 2.02 1.85 9.11
N GLY A 61 3.04 1.78 8.26
CA GLY A 61 3.85 2.94 7.85
C GLY A 61 4.66 3.61 8.99
N GLY A 62 4.81 2.93 10.14
CA GLY A 62 5.64 3.41 11.25
C GLY A 62 7.13 3.12 11.04
N GLU A 63 7.98 3.57 11.97
CA GLU A 63 9.40 3.20 12.01
C GLU A 63 9.82 2.41 13.26
N PHE A 64 8.85 1.84 13.98
CA PHE A 64 9.09 0.91 15.08
C PHE A 64 8.13 -0.29 15.02
N THR A 65 8.57 -1.40 15.61
CA THR A 65 7.77 -2.58 15.93
C THR A 65 8.04 -2.94 17.38
N ILE A 66 7.10 -3.61 18.06
CA ILE A 66 7.32 -4.19 19.39
C ILE A 66 7.32 -5.72 19.27
N PHE A 67 8.31 -6.37 19.86
CA PHE A 67 8.42 -7.82 19.81
C PHE A 67 7.42 -8.50 20.76
N GLY A 68 6.70 -9.50 20.24
CA GLY A 68 5.77 -10.35 20.98
C GLY A 68 5.81 -11.81 20.53
N GLY A 69 5.37 -12.73 21.38
CA GLY A 69 5.19 -14.15 21.10
C GLY A 69 6.27 -15.08 21.67
N LEU A 70 7.31 -14.54 22.33
CA LEU A 70 8.44 -15.32 22.85
C LEU A 70 8.00 -16.35 23.88
N GLU A 71 7.16 -15.95 24.84
CA GLU A 71 6.67 -16.83 25.91
C GLU A 71 5.98 -18.10 25.34
N GLU A 72 5.21 -17.98 24.24
CA GLU A 72 4.59 -19.15 23.59
C GLU A 72 5.60 -20.01 22.80
N CYS A 73 6.59 -19.41 22.13
CA CYS A 73 7.66 -20.16 21.47
C CYS A 73 8.46 -21.00 22.49
N ILE A 74 8.77 -20.45 23.67
CA ILE A 74 9.48 -21.18 24.74
C ILE A 74 8.59 -22.26 25.37
N ARG A 75 7.29 -22.01 25.56
CA ARG A 75 6.33 -23.06 25.96
C ARG A 75 6.26 -24.21 24.95
N PHE A 76 6.30 -23.89 23.65
CA PHE A 76 6.20 -24.86 22.57
C PHE A 76 7.43 -25.77 22.51
N ILE A 77 8.66 -25.24 22.43
CA ILE A 77 9.88 -26.07 22.39
C ILE A 77 10.05 -26.94 23.64
N ALA A 78 9.71 -26.41 24.82
CA ALA A 78 9.79 -27.15 26.07
C ALA A 78 8.75 -28.30 26.19
N ASN A 79 7.78 -28.36 25.27
CA ASN A 79 6.76 -29.39 25.18
C ASN A 79 6.70 -30.04 23.78
N PHE A 80 7.74 -29.86 22.96
CA PHE A 80 7.77 -30.35 21.58
C PHE A 80 7.92 -31.88 21.57
N LYS A 81 6.85 -32.59 21.21
CA LYS A 81 6.86 -34.02 20.95
C LYS A 81 5.69 -34.41 20.03
N LEU A 82 5.96 -35.24 19.03
CA LEU A 82 4.93 -35.90 18.22
C LEU A 82 4.36 -37.11 18.97
N THR A 83 3.04 -37.27 18.94
CA THR A 83 2.35 -38.45 19.50
C THR A 83 2.22 -39.58 18.48
N ASP A 84 2.02 -40.82 18.95
CA ASP A 84 1.93 -42.00 18.08
C ASP A 84 0.79 -41.89 17.04
N MET A 85 -0.30 -41.20 17.39
CA MET A 85 -1.40 -40.90 16.47
C MET A 85 -0.98 -39.92 15.37
N GLU A 86 -0.20 -38.88 15.70
CA GLU A 86 0.33 -37.91 14.73
C GLU A 86 1.39 -38.56 13.83
N ILE A 87 2.25 -39.43 14.38
CA ILE A 87 3.20 -40.25 13.60
C ILE A 87 2.46 -41.20 12.65
N THR A 88 1.39 -41.84 13.11
CA THR A 88 0.54 -42.72 12.27
C THR A 88 -0.13 -41.93 11.14
N PHE A 89 -0.65 -40.74 11.44
CA PHE A 89 -1.20 -39.82 10.44
C PHE A 89 -0.13 -39.41 9.42
N LEU A 90 1.07 -38.98 9.86
CA LEU A 90 2.17 -38.61 8.99
C LEU A 90 2.63 -39.77 8.10
N ARG A 91 2.62 -41.02 8.60
CA ARG A 91 2.89 -42.22 7.80
C ARG A 91 1.83 -42.44 6.72
N SER A 92 0.56 -42.22 7.02
CA SER A 92 -0.53 -42.28 6.02
C SER A 92 -0.45 -41.15 4.98
N ALA A 93 0.02 -39.96 5.37
CA ALA A 93 0.17 -38.79 4.48
C ALA A 93 1.43 -38.84 3.60
N MET A 94 2.45 -39.59 4.01
CA MET A 94 3.73 -39.71 3.30
C MET A 94 4.14 -41.18 3.06
N PRO A 95 3.33 -41.99 2.35
CA PRO A 95 3.50 -43.45 2.23
C PRO A 95 4.71 -43.90 1.38
N THR A 96 5.54 -42.96 0.90
CA THR A 96 6.80 -43.21 0.18
C THR A 96 8.05 -42.88 1.02
N CYS A 97 7.86 -42.55 2.29
CA CYS A 97 8.96 -42.39 3.25
C CYS A 97 9.33 -43.73 3.90
N GLU A 98 10.60 -43.89 4.25
CA GLU A 98 11.11 -45.10 4.92
C GLU A 98 10.69 -45.12 6.39
N ASP A 99 10.39 -46.30 6.95
CA ASP A 99 9.84 -46.42 8.31
C ASP A 99 10.75 -45.83 9.39
N GLY A 100 12.07 -45.94 9.23
CA GLY A 100 13.07 -45.33 10.12
C GLY A 100 13.02 -43.79 10.20
N PHE A 101 12.41 -43.11 9.23
CA PHE A 101 12.13 -41.67 9.35
C PHE A 101 10.99 -41.40 10.34
N PHE A 102 9.98 -42.27 10.43
CA PHE A 102 8.90 -42.14 11.42
C PHE A 102 9.37 -42.53 12.83
N GLU A 103 10.29 -43.48 12.94
CA GLU A 103 11.01 -43.77 14.19
C GLU A 103 11.83 -42.55 14.64
N TYR A 104 12.60 -41.93 13.73
CA TYR A 104 13.28 -40.66 13.97
C TYR A 104 12.29 -39.56 14.44
N LEU A 105 11.19 -39.33 13.73
CA LEU A 105 10.17 -38.34 14.13
C LEU A 105 9.53 -38.63 15.51
N SER A 106 9.43 -39.88 15.95
CA SER A 106 8.94 -40.23 17.29
C SER A 106 9.97 -39.98 18.40
N SER A 107 11.26 -39.93 18.03
CA SER A 107 12.40 -39.76 18.94
C SER A 107 12.82 -38.30 19.16
N ILE A 108 12.49 -37.39 18.24
CA ILE A 108 12.95 -35.99 18.33
C ILE A 108 12.21 -35.16 19.38
N ASP A 109 12.97 -34.29 20.05
CA ASP A 109 12.52 -33.20 20.90
C ASP A 109 13.30 -31.91 20.56
N CYS A 110 13.26 -30.91 21.45
CA CYS A 110 14.05 -29.66 21.34
C CYS A 110 15.15 -29.54 22.42
N SER A 111 15.70 -30.66 22.90
CA SER A 111 16.75 -30.68 23.93
C SER A 111 18.10 -30.13 23.44
N ASP A 112 18.47 -30.38 22.18
CA ASP A 112 19.70 -29.88 21.54
C ASP A 112 19.49 -28.61 20.70
N VAL A 113 18.38 -27.90 20.93
CA VAL A 113 18.10 -26.60 20.33
C VAL A 113 18.48 -25.48 21.31
N GLU A 114 19.22 -24.48 20.87
CA GLU A 114 19.46 -23.22 21.56
C GLU A 114 18.53 -22.13 21.01
N VAL A 115 17.90 -21.33 21.87
CA VAL A 115 17.08 -20.17 21.47
C VAL A 115 17.56 -18.91 22.19
N TYR A 116 18.01 -17.95 21.38
CA TYR A 116 18.29 -16.58 21.76
C TYR A 116 17.16 -15.69 21.28
N ALA A 117 16.77 -14.69 22.06
CA ALA A 117 15.76 -13.72 21.66
C ALA A 117 16.01 -12.34 22.27
N ILE A 118 15.49 -11.31 21.61
CA ILE A 118 15.33 -10.00 22.24
C ILE A 118 14.24 -10.12 23.33
N PRO A 119 14.39 -9.52 24.52
CA PRO A 119 13.35 -9.59 25.55
C PRO A 119 11.99 -9.12 25.03
N GLU A 120 10.93 -9.88 25.31
CA GLU A 120 9.56 -9.56 24.85
C GLU A 120 9.12 -8.17 25.33
N GLY A 121 8.28 -7.48 24.55
CA GLY A 121 7.89 -6.08 24.80
C GLY A 121 8.97 -5.04 24.48
N SER A 122 10.13 -5.43 23.95
CA SER A 122 11.13 -4.48 23.47
C SER A 122 10.74 -3.86 22.13
N VAL A 123 11.08 -2.58 21.93
CA VAL A 123 11.06 -1.97 20.59
C VAL A 123 12.18 -2.58 19.74
N VAL A 124 11.84 -2.96 18.51
CA VAL A 124 12.68 -3.70 17.56
C VAL A 124 12.51 -3.16 16.14
N PHE A 125 13.51 -3.41 15.28
CA PHE A 125 13.61 -2.80 13.95
C PHE A 125 13.90 -3.85 12.86
N PRO A 126 13.59 -3.55 11.58
CA PRO A 126 13.78 -4.49 10.48
C PRO A 126 15.22 -5.00 10.36
N LYS A 127 15.38 -6.21 9.83
CA LYS A 127 16.67 -6.93 9.65
C LYS A 127 17.44 -7.30 10.92
N VAL A 128 17.16 -6.73 12.09
CA VAL A 128 17.70 -7.23 13.36
C VAL A 128 17.02 -8.57 13.70
N PRO A 129 17.76 -9.64 14.02
CA PRO A 129 17.18 -10.87 14.56
C PRO A 129 16.37 -10.60 15.82
N LEU A 130 15.07 -10.92 15.78
CA LEU A 130 14.20 -11.00 16.96
C LEU A 130 14.56 -12.24 17.78
N MET A 131 14.87 -13.33 17.09
CA MET A 131 15.32 -14.59 17.66
C MET A 131 16.44 -15.18 16.78
N ILE A 132 17.37 -15.90 17.41
CA ILE A 132 18.34 -16.78 16.74
C ILE A 132 18.18 -18.18 17.32
N ILE A 133 18.05 -19.18 16.44
CA ILE A 133 17.83 -20.58 16.80
C ILE A 133 19.02 -21.40 16.26
N GLU A 134 19.71 -22.17 17.11
CA GLU A 134 20.88 -23.00 16.75
C GLU A 134 20.68 -24.46 17.21
N GLY A 135 21.19 -25.45 16.47
CA GLY A 135 20.96 -26.88 16.74
C GLY A 135 20.70 -27.72 15.47
N PRO A 136 20.15 -28.95 15.58
CA PRO A 136 19.95 -29.85 14.43
C PRO A 136 19.02 -29.29 13.36
N VAL A 137 19.49 -29.25 12.10
CA VAL A 137 18.79 -28.58 10.99
C VAL A 137 17.37 -29.13 10.73
N ALA A 138 17.16 -30.44 10.84
CA ALA A 138 15.84 -31.03 10.58
C ALA A 138 14.81 -30.69 11.67
N VAL A 139 15.24 -30.58 12.93
CA VAL A 139 14.39 -30.16 14.04
C VAL A 139 14.03 -28.68 13.89
N ILE A 140 15.02 -27.81 13.65
CA ILE A 140 14.81 -26.36 13.52
C ILE A 140 13.95 -26.02 12.29
N GLN A 141 14.05 -26.78 11.21
CA GLN A 141 13.20 -26.59 10.04
C GLN A 141 11.71 -26.84 10.33
N LEU A 142 11.38 -27.78 11.25
CA LEU A 142 10.00 -27.98 11.71
C LEU A 142 9.49 -26.82 12.60
N LEU A 143 10.39 -26.04 13.22
CA LEU A 143 10.05 -24.87 14.03
C LEU A 143 9.75 -23.59 13.21
N GLU A 144 10.13 -23.51 11.92
CA GLU A 144 9.94 -22.31 11.09
C GLU A 144 8.47 -21.85 11.07
N THR A 145 7.52 -22.73 10.70
CA THR A 145 6.11 -22.36 10.57
C THR A 145 5.46 -22.02 11.93
N PRO A 146 5.61 -22.81 13.02
CA PRO A 146 5.12 -22.44 14.35
C PRO A 146 5.66 -21.10 14.87
N PHE A 147 6.98 -20.89 14.81
CA PHE A 147 7.60 -19.66 15.33
C PHE A 147 7.16 -18.43 14.52
N LEU A 148 7.07 -18.55 13.19
CA LEU A 148 6.56 -17.47 12.35
C LEU A 148 5.10 -17.14 12.64
N SER A 149 4.25 -18.14 12.92
CA SER A 149 2.85 -17.92 13.28
C SER A 149 2.73 -17.13 14.59
N LEU A 150 3.39 -17.63 15.65
CA LEU A 150 3.36 -17.03 16.99
C LEU A 150 3.92 -15.60 17.01
N VAL A 151 5.07 -15.36 16.37
CA VAL A 151 5.77 -14.06 16.42
C VAL A 151 5.14 -13.01 15.51
N ASN A 152 4.67 -13.37 14.29
CA ASN A 152 4.06 -12.39 13.37
C ASN A 152 2.84 -11.72 14.03
N TYR A 153 1.89 -12.53 14.52
CA TYR A 153 0.63 -12.00 15.03
C TYR A 153 0.82 -11.21 16.33
N ALA A 154 1.58 -11.78 17.27
CA ALA A 154 1.86 -11.14 18.55
C ALA A 154 2.56 -9.78 18.40
N SER A 155 3.63 -9.72 17.61
CA SER A 155 4.37 -8.47 17.38
C SER A 155 3.54 -7.42 16.64
N LEU A 156 2.71 -7.85 15.68
CA LEU A 156 1.81 -6.97 14.92
C LEU A 156 0.74 -6.34 15.81
N VAL A 157 0.00 -7.15 16.58
CA VAL A 157 -1.07 -6.67 17.47
C VAL A 157 -0.51 -5.78 18.58
N THR A 158 0.64 -6.13 19.16
CA THR A 158 1.31 -5.31 20.18
C THR A 158 1.71 -3.94 19.62
N THR A 159 2.24 -3.91 18.39
CA THR A 159 2.60 -2.66 17.70
C THR A 159 1.37 -1.81 17.38
N ASN A 160 0.28 -2.43 16.91
CA ASN A 160 -0.98 -1.75 16.64
C ASN A 160 -1.56 -1.11 17.92
N ALA A 161 -1.57 -1.87 19.02
CA ALA A 161 -2.04 -1.42 20.32
C ALA A 161 -1.20 -0.25 20.87
N ALA A 162 0.12 -0.31 20.75
CA ALA A 162 1.02 0.76 21.15
C ALA A 162 0.81 2.05 20.35
N ARG A 163 0.52 1.96 19.05
CA ARG A 163 0.21 3.13 18.23
C ARG A 163 -1.11 3.78 18.63
N HIS A 164 -2.13 2.98 18.95
CA HIS A 164 -3.37 3.46 19.56
C HIS A 164 -3.14 4.13 20.93
N ARG A 165 -2.24 3.60 21.78
CA ARG A 165 -1.81 4.25 23.03
C ARG A 165 -1.08 5.58 22.79
N LEU A 166 -0.21 5.66 21.79
CA LEU A 166 0.52 6.91 21.47
C LEU A 166 -0.44 8.04 21.05
N VAL A 167 -1.50 7.74 20.27
CA VAL A 167 -2.47 8.76 19.82
C VAL A 167 -3.55 9.07 20.86
N ALA A 168 -4.02 8.08 21.64
CA ALA A 168 -4.96 8.34 22.74
C ALA A 168 -4.30 9.03 23.95
N GLY A 169 -2.98 8.97 24.06
CA GLY A 169 -2.21 9.52 25.17
C GLY A 169 -2.28 8.65 26.44
N LYS A 170 -1.58 9.10 27.50
CA LYS A 170 -1.47 8.35 28.77
C LYS A 170 -2.65 8.56 29.73
N SER A 171 -3.48 9.58 29.52
CA SER A 171 -4.55 9.98 30.43
C SER A 171 -5.92 9.37 30.10
N LYS A 172 -6.09 8.75 28.93
CA LYS A 172 -7.33 8.11 28.49
C LYS A 172 -7.26 6.60 28.71
N ASN A 173 -8.36 6.00 29.15
CA ASN A 173 -8.44 4.54 29.31
C ASN A 173 -8.64 3.88 27.95
N LEU A 174 -7.94 2.77 27.68
CA LEU A 174 -8.09 1.99 26.44
C LEU A 174 -8.64 0.60 26.74
N LEU A 175 -9.74 0.22 26.08
CA LEU A 175 -10.47 -1.01 26.32
C LEU A 175 -10.54 -1.85 25.03
N GLU A 176 -10.14 -3.12 25.10
CA GLU A 176 -10.17 -4.04 23.96
C GLU A 176 -11.53 -4.74 23.85
N PHE A 177 -12.33 -4.38 22.85
CA PHE A 177 -13.70 -4.84 22.58
C PHE A 177 -13.81 -5.65 21.26
N GLY A 178 -12.70 -6.15 20.76
CA GLY A 178 -12.54 -6.73 19.42
C GLY A 178 -12.86 -8.22 19.30
N LEU A 179 -12.92 -8.99 20.40
CA LEU A 179 -13.17 -10.45 20.42
C LEU A 179 -14.20 -10.93 19.37
N ARG A 180 -15.35 -10.25 19.23
CA ARG A 180 -16.43 -10.60 18.29
C ARG A 180 -16.10 -10.45 16.79
N ARG A 181 -14.93 -9.89 16.46
CA ARG A 181 -14.39 -9.68 15.11
C ARG A 181 -13.00 -10.29 14.92
N ALA A 182 -12.44 -10.94 15.94
CA ALA A 182 -11.09 -11.50 15.89
C ALA A 182 -11.01 -12.70 14.93
N GLN A 183 -9.78 -13.01 14.48
CA GLN A 183 -9.52 -14.06 13.50
C GLN A 183 -9.53 -15.45 14.16
N GLY A 184 -10.74 -15.96 14.41
CA GLY A 184 -10.98 -17.22 15.11
C GLY A 184 -10.85 -17.11 16.64
N PRO A 185 -11.13 -18.21 17.39
CA PRO A 185 -11.19 -18.19 18.85
C PRO A 185 -9.87 -17.78 19.52
N ASP A 186 -8.75 -18.35 19.06
CA ASP A 186 -7.42 -18.01 19.60
C ASP A 186 -6.97 -16.61 19.18
N GLY A 187 -7.28 -16.18 17.95
CA GLY A 187 -7.06 -14.79 17.53
C GLY A 187 -7.74 -13.79 18.47
N GLY A 188 -8.87 -14.16 19.08
CA GLY A 188 -9.51 -13.36 20.13
C GLY A 188 -8.76 -13.35 21.46
N ILE A 189 -8.31 -14.51 21.95
CA ILE A 189 -7.65 -14.67 23.25
C ILE A 189 -6.23 -14.11 23.24
N SER A 190 -5.45 -14.43 22.21
CA SER A 190 -4.11 -13.91 22.01
C SER A 190 -4.10 -12.40 21.73
N ALA A 191 -5.05 -11.87 20.96
CA ALA A 191 -5.14 -10.42 20.74
C ALA A 191 -5.29 -9.64 22.05
N SER A 192 -6.19 -10.06 22.95
CA SER A 192 -6.40 -9.37 24.24
C SER A 192 -5.11 -9.24 25.06
N ARG A 193 -4.27 -10.28 25.06
CA ARG A 193 -2.95 -10.30 25.71
C ARG A 193 -1.99 -9.30 25.08
N TYR A 194 -1.83 -9.36 23.76
CA TYR A 194 -0.89 -8.50 23.04
C TYR A 194 -1.35 -7.03 22.98
N CYS A 195 -2.67 -6.78 23.04
CA CYS A 195 -3.22 -5.44 23.25
C CYS A 195 -2.89 -4.90 24.65
N TYR A 196 -3.06 -5.71 25.70
CA TYR A 196 -2.69 -5.32 27.07
C TYR A 196 -1.18 -5.05 27.20
N MET A 197 -0.36 -5.88 26.57
CA MET A 197 1.09 -5.70 26.48
C MET A 197 1.48 -4.40 25.77
N GLY A 198 0.82 -4.08 24.65
CA GLY A 198 0.96 -2.83 23.91
C GLY A 198 0.33 -1.61 24.56
N GLY A 199 -0.29 -1.75 25.75
CA GLY A 199 -0.71 -0.61 26.57
C GLY A 199 -2.22 -0.39 26.70
N PHE A 200 -3.09 -1.33 26.29
CA PHE A 200 -4.54 -1.27 26.60
C PHE A 200 -4.80 -1.66 28.05
N ASP A 201 -5.72 -1.01 28.75
CA ASP A 201 -5.83 -1.12 30.21
C ASP A 201 -6.76 -2.24 30.67
N ALA A 202 -7.68 -2.66 29.80
CA ALA A 202 -8.61 -3.76 30.05
C ALA A 202 -9.10 -4.41 28.75
N THR A 203 -9.74 -5.57 28.88
CA THR A 203 -10.42 -6.28 27.78
C THR A 203 -11.85 -6.64 28.16
N SER A 204 -12.71 -6.83 27.15
CA SER A 204 -14.01 -7.52 27.30
C SER A 204 -13.90 -9.05 27.31
N ASN A 205 -12.74 -9.60 26.94
CA ASN A 205 -12.50 -11.03 26.80
C ASN A 205 -12.29 -11.71 28.15
N VAL A 206 -13.36 -12.32 28.67
CA VAL A 206 -13.38 -13.05 29.95
C VAL A 206 -12.36 -14.21 29.97
N ALA A 207 -12.12 -14.88 28.83
CA ALA A 207 -11.14 -15.97 28.76
C ALA A 207 -9.70 -15.45 28.90
N ALA A 208 -9.36 -14.36 28.21
CA ALA A 208 -8.06 -13.70 28.36
C ALA A 208 -7.85 -13.13 29.77
N GLY A 209 -8.89 -12.55 30.39
CA GLY A 209 -8.85 -12.11 31.79
C GLY A 209 -8.60 -13.26 32.78
N ARG A 210 -9.20 -14.44 32.55
CA ARG A 210 -8.94 -15.66 33.34
C ARG A 210 -7.53 -16.20 33.14
N LEU A 211 -7.04 -16.26 31.90
CA LEU A 211 -5.75 -16.89 31.55
C LEU A 211 -4.54 -16.02 31.90
N PHE A 212 -4.63 -14.70 31.70
CA PHE A 212 -3.50 -13.78 31.78
C PHE A 212 -3.62 -12.76 32.92
N GLY A 213 -4.71 -12.79 33.71
CA GLY A 213 -4.95 -11.85 34.81
C GLY A 213 -5.30 -10.42 34.36
N ILE A 214 -5.58 -10.22 33.07
CA ILE A 214 -5.88 -8.91 32.48
C ILE A 214 -7.20 -8.36 33.06
N PRO A 215 -7.27 -7.06 33.43
CA PRO A 215 -8.50 -6.46 33.93
C PRO A 215 -9.66 -6.62 32.93
N ILE A 216 -10.79 -7.13 33.41
CA ILE A 216 -12.01 -7.25 32.60
C ILE A 216 -12.84 -5.97 32.73
N ARG A 217 -13.35 -5.45 31.60
CA ARG A 217 -14.31 -4.34 31.53
C ARG A 217 -15.37 -4.63 30.48
N GLY A 218 -16.62 -4.28 30.78
CA GLY A 218 -17.78 -4.48 29.92
C GLY A 218 -18.96 -3.65 30.40
N THR A 219 -20.03 -3.67 29.60
CA THR A 219 -21.28 -2.93 29.82
C THR A 219 -22.44 -3.80 29.29
N HIS A 220 -23.68 -3.32 29.37
CA HIS A 220 -24.77 -3.91 28.57
C HIS A 220 -24.65 -3.55 27.07
N SER A 221 -25.52 -4.14 26.25
CA SER A 221 -25.62 -3.98 24.79
C SER A 221 -26.96 -3.37 24.38
N HIS A 222 -27.11 -2.93 23.12
CA HIS A 222 -28.39 -2.44 22.61
C HIS A 222 -29.48 -3.51 22.69
N ALA A 223 -29.14 -4.79 22.47
CA ALA A 223 -30.09 -5.90 22.55
C ALA A 223 -30.70 -6.09 23.96
N PHE A 224 -29.97 -5.70 25.01
CA PHE A 224 -30.51 -5.63 26.37
C PHE A 224 -31.38 -4.39 26.59
N VAL A 225 -31.08 -3.25 25.95
CA VAL A 225 -31.95 -2.06 26.03
C VAL A 225 -33.26 -2.29 25.30
N SER A 226 -33.20 -2.89 24.11
CA SER A 226 -34.36 -3.18 23.25
C SER A 226 -35.17 -4.42 23.64
N SER A 227 -34.81 -5.12 24.73
CA SER A 227 -35.61 -6.25 25.25
C SER A 227 -36.68 -5.83 26.25
N PHE A 228 -36.68 -4.57 26.68
CA PHE A 228 -37.71 -4.00 27.54
C PHE A 228 -38.79 -3.31 26.70
N MET A 229 -40.02 -3.35 27.20
CA MET A 229 -41.19 -2.64 26.66
C MET A 229 -41.59 -1.48 27.57
N GLY A 230 -41.37 -1.59 28.89
CA GLY A 230 -41.67 -0.53 29.85
C GLY A 230 -41.24 -0.85 31.28
N LEU A 231 -41.61 0.03 32.21
CA LEU A 231 -41.23 -0.09 33.64
C LEU A 231 -41.86 -1.30 34.34
N ASP A 232 -42.92 -1.87 33.78
CA ASP A 232 -43.62 -3.03 34.33
C ASP A 232 -42.91 -4.37 34.07
N ASP A 233 -41.89 -4.37 33.20
CA ASP A 233 -40.93 -5.48 33.07
C ASP A 233 -40.00 -5.61 34.29
N ILE A 234 -39.95 -4.59 35.16
CA ILE A 234 -39.13 -4.58 36.39
C ILE A 234 -39.93 -5.23 37.54
N ILE A 235 -39.66 -6.52 37.75
CA ILE A 235 -40.33 -7.38 38.74
C ILE A 235 -39.89 -7.05 40.18
N ASP A 236 -38.61 -7.14 40.50
CA ASP A 236 -38.07 -6.65 41.78
C ASP A 236 -37.66 -5.18 41.61
N ARG A 237 -38.35 -4.30 42.33
CA ARG A 237 -38.11 -2.85 42.32
C ARG A 237 -37.31 -2.40 43.55
N THR A 238 -36.84 -3.32 44.38
CA THR A 238 -36.21 -3.00 45.66
C THR A 238 -34.70 -2.84 45.55
N LEU A 239 -34.15 -1.80 46.18
CA LEU A 239 -32.70 -1.58 46.27
C LEU A 239 -32.30 -1.32 47.72
N THR A 240 -31.33 -2.08 48.22
CA THR A 240 -30.67 -1.81 49.52
C THR A 240 -29.59 -0.75 49.31
N SER A 241 -29.32 0.11 50.31
CA SER A 241 -28.24 1.11 50.22
C SER A 241 -26.85 0.46 50.27
N SER A 242 -25.83 1.19 49.81
CA SER A 242 -24.45 0.70 49.72
C SER A 242 -23.80 0.33 51.06
N ASP A 243 -24.29 0.92 52.16
CA ASP A 243 -23.91 0.65 53.55
C ASP A 243 -24.81 -0.41 54.24
N GLY A 244 -25.89 -0.85 53.59
CA GLY A 244 -26.88 -1.77 54.13
C GLY A 244 -27.88 -1.17 55.14
N SER A 245 -27.82 0.15 55.43
CA SER A 245 -28.65 0.76 56.48
C SER A 245 -30.12 0.98 56.10
N ASN A 246 -30.41 1.09 54.80
CA ASN A 246 -31.73 1.41 54.27
C ASN A 246 -32.10 0.46 53.12
N LYS A 247 -33.40 0.22 52.91
CA LYS A 247 -33.91 -0.50 51.74
C LYS A 247 -35.07 0.26 51.09
N CYS A 248 -34.79 0.87 49.94
CA CYS A 248 -35.81 1.44 49.07
C CYS A 248 -36.72 0.32 48.56
N LYS A 249 -38.03 0.48 48.78
CA LYS A 249 -39.05 -0.49 48.37
C LYS A 249 -39.47 -0.35 46.90
N ASP A 250 -39.26 0.84 46.32
CA ASP A 250 -39.53 1.11 44.90
C ASP A 250 -38.52 2.12 44.35
N PHE A 251 -37.41 1.58 43.85
CA PHE A 251 -36.37 2.32 43.15
C PHE A 251 -36.86 2.86 41.80
N VAL A 252 -37.86 2.24 41.17
CA VAL A 252 -38.42 2.71 39.89
C VAL A 252 -39.13 4.04 40.10
N SER A 253 -39.96 4.16 41.14
CA SER A 253 -40.56 5.44 41.53
C SER A 253 -39.49 6.51 41.86
N LEU A 254 -38.40 6.13 42.52
CA LEU A 254 -37.29 7.07 42.80
C LEU A 254 -36.63 7.59 41.51
N VAL A 255 -36.37 6.72 40.54
CA VAL A 255 -35.85 7.09 39.22
C VAL A 255 -36.82 8.00 38.47
N GLN A 256 -38.13 7.70 38.47
CA GLN A 256 -39.14 8.53 37.83
C GLN A 256 -39.21 9.94 38.46
N ASN A 257 -39.13 10.03 39.79
CA ASN A 257 -39.08 11.30 40.51
C ASN A 257 -37.84 12.13 40.13
N TRP A 258 -36.67 11.50 39.97
CA TRP A 258 -35.47 12.18 39.50
C TRP A 258 -35.58 12.63 38.03
N LEU A 259 -36.17 11.82 37.14
CA LEU A 259 -36.38 12.21 35.74
C LEU A 259 -37.33 13.42 35.64
N ALA A 260 -38.38 13.48 36.45
CA ALA A 260 -39.26 14.64 36.54
C ALA A 260 -38.51 15.90 37.01
N ARG A 261 -37.70 15.78 38.09
CA ARG A 261 -36.88 16.89 38.61
C ARG A 261 -35.86 17.41 37.58
N ILE A 262 -35.22 16.52 36.81
CA ILE A 262 -34.27 16.90 35.74
C ILE A 262 -35.00 17.62 34.58
N LYS A 263 -36.24 17.21 34.26
CA LYS A 263 -37.07 17.82 33.22
C LYS A 263 -37.55 19.24 33.58
N ASP A 264 -37.83 19.49 34.86
CA ASP A 264 -38.28 20.79 35.36
C ASP A 264 -37.13 21.73 35.79
N ALA A 265 -35.89 21.22 35.87
CA ALA A 265 -34.67 21.98 36.19
C ALA A 265 -34.46 23.20 35.28
N GLY A 266 -34.09 24.34 35.86
CA GLY A 266 -33.97 25.62 35.16
C GLY A 266 -32.91 25.63 34.06
N SER A 267 -31.74 25.05 34.34
CA SER A 267 -30.62 24.94 33.39
C SER A 267 -30.84 23.95 32.24
N LEU A 268 -31.79 23.02 32.37
CA LEU A 268 -32.05 21.94 31.39
C LEU A 268 -33.42 22.05 30.71
N ARG A 269 -34.20 23.07 31.07
CA ARG A 269 -35.61 23.22 30.68
C ARG A 269 -35.78 23.33 29.16
N GLY A 270 -36.38 22.31 28.55
CA GLY A 270 -36.63 22.24 27.11
C GLY A 270 -35.54 21.57 26.28
N THR A 271 -34.42 21.12 26.88
CA THR A 271 -33.42 20.28 26.21
C THR A 271 -34.01 18.96 25.74
N PHE A 272 -34.94 18.40 26.52
CA PHE A 272 -35.76 17.25 26.16
C PHE A 272 -37.20 17.45 26.66
N ARG A 273 -38.16 16.67 26.15
CA ARG A 273 -39.59 16.76 26.50
C ARG A 273 -40.08 15.48 27.19
N GLU A 274 -39.85 14.35 26.55
CA GLU A 274 -40.20 13.00 26.97
C GLU A 274 -39.02 12.09 26.53
N THR A 275 -38.63 11.14 27.36
CA THR A 275 -37.59 10.14 27.07
C THR A 275 -38.25 8.80 26.71
N ASN A 276 -37.48 7.84 26.20
CA ASN A 276 -38.00 6.49 26.01
C ASN A 276 -38.07 5.76 27.37
N LEU A 277 -39.28 5.30 27.72
CA LEU A 277 -39.57 4.56 28.96
C LEU A 277 -39.01 3.14 28.95
N SER A 278 -38.84 2.48 27.80
CA SER A 278 -38.20 1.16 27.75
C SER A 278 -36.70 1.23 28.00
N GLU A 279 -36.05 2.30 27.51
CA GLU A 279 -34.63 2.58 27.78
C GLU A 279 -34.42 2.93 29.27
N LEU A 280 -35.31 3.73 29.86
CA LEU A 280 -35.33 3.98 31.30
C LEU A 280 -35.52 2.68 32.10
N ALA A 281 -36.41 1.78 31.64
CA ALA A 281 -36.63 0.48 32.28
C ALA A 281 -35.37 -0.39 32.25
N ALA A 282 -34.74 -0.50 31.09
CA ALA A 282 -33.48 -1.25 30.93
C ALA A 282 -32.37 -0.70 31.82
N PHE A 283 -32.20 0.63 31.86
CA PHE A 283 -31.18 1.27 32.71
C PHE A 283 -31.47 1.04 34.20
N THR A 284 -32.72 1.18 34.63
CA THR A 284 -33.14 0.96 36.02
C THR A 284 -32.93 -0.50 36.43
N SER A 285 -33.28 -1.45 35.56
CA SER A 285 -33.05 -2.89 35.75
C SER A 285 -31.55 -3.22 35.85
N TYR A 286 -30.71 -2.64 34.99
CA TYR A 286 -29.26 -2.83 35.05
C TYR A 286 -28.63 -2.19 36.30
N ALA A 287 -29.16 -1.06 36.76
CA ALA A 287 -28.75 -0.39 37.99
C ALA A 287 -29.16 -1.18 39.25
N LEU A 288 -30.34 -1.82 39.27
CA LEU A 288 -30.78 -2.72 40.33
C LEU A 288 -29.85 -3.95 40.45
N ALA A 289 -29.44 -4.53 39.32
CA ALA A 289 -28.53 -5.68 39.29
C ALA A 289 -27.05 -5.32 39.57
N PHE A 290 -26.59 -4.15 39.13
CA PHE A 290 -25.17 -3.76 39.16
C PHE A 290 -24.93 -2.33 39.70
N PRO A 291 -25.45 -1.96 40.89
CA PRO A 291 -25.47 -0.57 41.35
C PRO A 291 -24.07 0.05 41.54
N ASN A 292 -23.08 -0.76 41.93
CA ASN A 292 -21.67 -0.34 42.09
C ASN A 292 -20.91 -0.13 40.77
N SER A 293 -21.49 -0.51 39.62
CA SER A 293 -20.81 -0.49 38.32
C SER A 293 -21.73 -0.13 37.16
N PHE A 294 -22.79 0.64 37.44
CA PHE A 294 -23.79 1.04 36.45
C PHE A 294 -23.17 1.94 35.37
N LEU A 295 -23.02 1.41 34.15
CA LEU A 295 -22.53 2.13 32.97
C LEU A 295 -23.53 1.95 31.81
N ALA A 296 -24.19 3.04 31.42
CA ALA A 296 -25.30 3.01 30.47
C ALA A 296 -24.86 3.19 29.01
N LEU A 297 -25.46 2.42 28.10
CA LEU A 297 -25.36 2.61 26.65
C LEU A 297 -26.48 3.53 26.16
N VAL A 298 -26.16 4.80 25.90
CA VAL A 298 -27.14 5.90 25.81
C VAL A 298 -27.63 6.23 24.38
N ASP A 299 -27.14 5.52 23.38
CA ASP A 299 -27.40 5.81 21.96
C ASP A 299 -28.31 4.77 21.28
N THR A 300 -29.19 4.12 22.05
CA THR A 300 -30.14 3.13 21.48
C THR A 300 -31.33 3.80 20.77
N TYR A 301 -31.74 5.00 21.21
CA TYR A 301 -32.84 5.76 20.59
C TYR A 301 -32.46 7.22 20.25
N ASP A 302 -32.06 8.02 21.23
CA ASP A 302 -31.53 9.39 21.05
C ASP A 302 -30.65 9.74 22.26
N VAL A 303 -29.38 10.09 22.02
CA VAL A 303 -28.40 10.37 23.08
C VAL A 303 -28.83 11.52 23.96
N MET A 304 -29.18 12.67 23.37
CA MET A 304 -29.38 13.91 24.13
C MET A 304 -30.82 14.07 24.60
N ARG A 305 -31.79 13.44 23.92
CA ARG A 305 -33.21 13.53 24.28
C ARG A 305 -33.74 12.37 25.10
N SER A 306 -33.04 11.23 25.13
CA SER A 306 -33.48 10.03 25.85
C SER A 306 -32.37 9.48 26.75
N GLY A 307 -31.26 9.01 26.18
CA GLY A 307 -30.29 8.20 26.91
C GLY A 307 -29.50 8.94 27.99
N VAL A 308 -28.99 10.13 27.71
CA VAL A 308 -28.27 10.95 28.72
C VAL A 308 -29.22 11.42 29.83
N PRO A 309 -30.43 11.95 29.56
CA PRO A 309 -31.44 12.21 30.60
C PRO A 309 -31.82 10.98 31.43
N ASN A 310 -32.10 9.83 30.79
CA ASN A 310 -32.43 8.57 31.45
C ASN A 310 -31.28 8.08 32.35
N PHE A 311 -30.04 8.13 31.86
CA PHE A 311 -28.85 7.80 32.65
C PHE A 311 -28.73 8.73 33.87
N CYS A 312 -28.93 10.03 33.71
CA CYS A 312 -28.82 10.98 34.82
C CYS A 312 -29.87 10.68 35.90
N ALA A 313 -31.13 10.41 35.52
CA ALA A 313 -32.17 10.05 36.48
C ALA A 313 -31.81 8.80 37.31
N VAL A 314 -31.28 7.76 36.65
CA VAL A 314 -30.84 6.52 37.32
C VAL A 314 -29.58 6.74 38.17
N ALA A 315 -28.63 7.55 37.69
CA ALA A 315 -27.39 7.84 38.41
C ALA A 315 -27.61 8.68 39.68
N LEU A 316 -28.57 9.62 39.66
CA LEU A 316 -28.94 10.39 40.86
C LEU A 316 -29.75 9.53 41.86
N ALA A 317 -30.67 8.68 41.38
CA ALA A 317 -31.36 7.71 42.24
C ALA A 317 -30.38 6.72 42.91
N LEU A 318 -29.34 6.27 42.18
CA LEU A 318 -28.25 5.46 42.77
C LEU A 318 -27.48 6.24 43.85
N ASN A 319 -27.22 7.53 43.64
CA ASN A 319 -26.51 8.38 44.60
C ASN A 319 -27.29 8.56 45.91
N ASP A 320 -28.61 8.74 45.85
CA ASP A 320 -29.48 8.77 47.04
C ASP A 320 -29.41 7.47 47.85
N MET A 321 -29.10 6.35 47.19
CA MET A 321 -28.89 5.02 47.80
C MET A 321 -27.41 4.76 48.19
N GLY A 322 -26.55 5.78 48.12
CA GLY A 322 -25.13 5.70 48.47
C GLY A 322 -24.24 5.02 47.43
N TYR A 323 -24.75 4.75 46.23
CA TYR A 323 -23.99 4.14 45.13
C TYR A 323 -23.45 5.19 44.15
N LYS A 324 -22.39 4.83 43.42
CA LYS A 324 -21.82 5.69 42.38
C LYS A 324 -21.89 5.02 41.02
N ALA A 325 -22.62 5.64 40.09
CA ALA A 325 -22.62 5.26 38.69
C ALA A 325 -21.20 5.35 38.08
N ALA A 326 -20.90 4.44 37.15
CA ALA A 326 -19.61 4.35 36.48
C ALA A 326 -19.51 5.22 35.22
N GLY A 327 -20.64 5.54 34.57
CA GLY A 327 -20.71 6.53 33.47
C GLY A 327 -21.53 6.08 32.26
N ILE A 328 -21.16 6.54 31.07
CA ILE A 328 -21.88 6.21 29.82
C ILE A 328 -20.97 5.60 28.74
N ARG A 329 -21.59 4.96 27.74
CA ARG A 329 -20.99 4.61 26.45
C ARG A 329 -21.77 5.24 25.30
N LEU A 330 -21.05 5.85 24.38
CA LEU A 330 -21.49 6.27 23.04
C LEU A 330 -20.93 5.28 22.01
N ASP A 331 -21.75 4.77 21.10
CA ASP A 331 -21.37 3.77 20.08
C ASP A 331 -21.82 4.21 18.66
N SER A 332 -22.18 5.48 18.48
CA SER A 332 -22.66 6.06 17.22
C SER A 332 -22.69 7.60 17.23
N GLY A 333 -22.95 8.21 16.07
CA GLY A 333 -23.05 9.66 15.88
C GLY A 333 -21.70 10.37 15.81
N ASP A 334 -21.71 11.71 15.88
CA ASP A 334 -20.48 12.50 16.04
C ASP A 334 -20.02 12.39 17.50
N LEU A 335 -19.04 11.51 17.75
CA LEU A 335 -18.53 11.23 19.08
C LEU A 335 -17.85 12.45 19.74
N ALA A 336 -17.30 13.40 18.96
CA ALA A 336 -16.73 14.63 19.52
C ALA A 336 -17.85 15.53 20.04
N TYR A 337 -18.80 15.89 19.18
CA TYR A 337 -19.96 16.71 19.53
C TYR A 337 -20.75 16.09 20.69
N LEU A 338 -21.12 14.81 20.59
CA LEU A 338 -21.91 14.13 21.61
C LEU A 338 -21.18 14.03 22.95
N SER A 339 -19.86 13.85 22.98
CA SER A 339 -19.09 13.90 24.23
C SER A 339 -19.12 15.28 24.88
N ILE A 340 -19.02 16.35 24.08
CA ILE A 340 -19.01 17.74 24.55
C ILE A 340 -20.39 18.16 25.07
N GLU A 341 -21.48 17.83 24.36
CA GLU A 341 -22.84 18.15 24.84
C GLU A 341 -23.23 17.28 26.06
N THR A 342 -22.84 16.01 26.09
CA THR A 342 -23.00 15.16 27.29
C THR A 342 -22.27 15.78 28.49
N ARG A 343 -21.02 16.23 28.30
CA ARG A 343 -20.24 16.85 29.37
C ARG A 343 -20.88 18.14 29.89
N LYS A 344 -21.43 18.97 29.01
CA LYS A 344 -22.21 20.16 29.41
C LYS A 344 -23.44 19.76 30.23
N PHE A 345 -24.19 18.76 29.80
CA PHE A 345 -25.35 18.23 30.53
C PHE A 345 -24.94 17.74 31.94
N PHE A 346 -23.84 16.99 32.06
CA PHE A 346 -23.33 16.53 33.35
C PHE A 346 -22.87 17.69 34.26
N ARG A 347 -22.26 18.76 33.71
CA ARG A 347 -21.90 19.96 34.48
C ARG A 347 -23.14 20.72 34.96
N ALA A 348 -24.17 20.86 34.13
CA ALA A 348 -25.44 21.45 34.54
C ALA A 348 -26.15 20.65 35.66
N ILE A 349 -26.08 19.31 35.63
CA ILE A 349 -26.58 18.46 36.73
C ILE A 349 -25.79 18.69 38.03
N GLU A 350 -24.45 18.81 37.96
CA GLU A 350 -23.61 19.14 39.12
C GLU A 350 -23.93 20.53 39.70
N GLU A 351 -24.15 21.53 38.84
CA GLU A 351 -24.44 22.91 39.22
C GLU A 351 -25.87 23.12 39.77
N GLU A 352 -26.89 22.52 39.15
CA GLU A 352 -28.30 22.67 39.58
C GLU A 352 -28.62 21.89 40.87
N PHE A 353 -28.06 20.69 41.02
CA PHE A 353 -28.39 19.77 42.13
C PHE A 353 -27.28 19.57 43.16
N GLY A 354 -26.09 20.15 42.97
CA GLY A 354 -25.00 20.15 43.95
C GLY A 354 -24.19 18.85 44.05
N PHE A 355 -24.34 17.92 43.10
CA PHE A 355 -23.65 16.62 43.12
C PHE A 355 -22.19 16.72 42.65
N ILE A 356 -21.32 17.12 43.59
CA ILE A 356 -19.89 17.34 43.37
C ILE A 356 -19.22 16.15 42.64
N GLY A 357 -18.61 16.44 41.49
CA GLY A 357 -17.93 15.49 40.64
C GLY A 357 -18.79 14.81 39.57
N PHE A 358 -20.11 15.06 39.52
CA PHE A 358 -20.99 14.49 38.48
C PHE A 358 -20.62 14.98 37.06
N GLY A 359 -20.19 16.23 36.91
CA GLY A 359 -19.62 16.79 35.69
C GLY A 359 -18.37 16.07 35.18
N LYS A 360 -17.71 15.27 36.02
CA LYS A 360 -16.54 14.43 35.69
C LYS A 360 -16.88 12.94 35.56
N MET A 361 -18.17 12.60 35.40
CA MET A 361 -18.63 11.25 35.10
C MET A 361 -17.98 10.72 33.81
N ASN A 362 -17.52 9.47 33.80
CA ASN A 362 -16.69 8.91 32.72
C ASN A 362 -17.49 8.71 31.43
N ILE A 363 -17.06 9.35 30.34
CA ILE A 363 -17.61 9.16 29.00
C ILE A 363 -16.75 8.13 28.25
N THR A 364 -17.34 7.00 27.87
CA THR A 364 -16.71 6.00 27.00
C THR A 364 -17.20 6.19 25.57
N ALA A 365 -16.32 6.13 24.57
CA ALA A 365 -16.71 6.03 23.16
C ALA A 365 -16.23 4.71 22.55
N SER A 366 -17.04 4.14 21.67
CA SER A 366 -16.68 2.99 20.83
C SER A 366 -17.21 3.21 19.40
N ASN A 367 -17.33 2.14 18.60
CA ASN A 367 -17.63 2.10 17.17
C ASN A 367 -16.50 2.57 16.24
N ASP A 368 -15.97 1.61 15.46
CA ASP A 368 -14.98 1.73 14.37
C ASP A 368 -13.78 2.69 14.57
N LEU A 369 -13.46 2.94 15.85
CA LEU A 369 -12.28 3.66 16.30
C LEU A 369 -10.99 3.02 15.79
N ASN A 370 -10.06 3.90 15.42
CA ASN A 370 -8.73 3.61 14.90
C ASN A 370 -7.80 4.82 15.17
N GLU A 371 -6.54 4.74 14.76
CA GLU A 371 -5.58 5.83 14.99
C GLU A 371 -5.99 7.18 14.37
N GLU A 372 -6.69 7.18 13.23
CA GLU A 372 -7.00 8.41 12.50
C GLU A 372 -8.24 9.11 13.05
N THR A 373 -9.24 8.34 13.45
CA THR A 373 -10.45 8.82 14.12
C THR A 373 -10.10 9.39 15.50
N ILE A 374 -9.24 8.73 16.29
CA ILE A 374 -8.79 9.27 17.60
C ILE A 374 -7.97 10.56 17.41
N ASP A 375 -7.11 10.62 16.39
CA ASP A 375 -6.37 11.83 16.01
C ASP A 375 -7.30 12.98 15.54
N ALA A 376 -8.45 12.67 14.94
CA ALA A 376 -9.49 13.65 14.61
C ALA A 376 -10.23 14.15 15.86
N LEU A 377 -10.71 13.24 16.72
CA LEU A 377 -11.40 13.58 17.98
C LEU A 377 -10.52 14.48 18.87
N ASN A 378 -9.23 14.14 19.01
CA ASN A 378 -8.24 14.95 19.74
C ASN A 378 -8.15 16.40 19.22
N LYS A 379 -8.18 16.60 17.89
CA LYS A 379 -8.13 17.94 17.27
C LYS A 379 -9.44 18.71 17.42
N GLN A 380 -10.56 18.02 17.57
CA GLN A 380 -11.88 18.61 17.82
C GLN A 380 -12.09 19.01 19.29
N GLY A 381 -11.22 18.58 20.20
CA GLY A 381 -11.33 18.91 21.63
C GLY A 381 -12.40 18.09 22.37
N HIS A 382 -12.58 16.83 21.98
CA HIS A 382 -13.52 15.89 22.59
C HIS A 382 -13.37 15.73 24.12
N GLU A 383 -14.46 15.35 24.77
CA GLU A 383 -14.57 15.15 26.22
C GLU A 383 -14.67 13.65 26.60
N VAL A 384 -14.28 12.73 25.71
CA VAL A 384 -14.28 11.26 25.97
C VAL A 384 -13.12 10.88 26.87
N ASP A 385 -13.37 10.07 27.91
CA ASP A 385 -12.39 9.61 28.91
C ASP A 385 -11.82 8.21 28.62
N ALA A 386 -12.59 7.36 27.94
CA ALA A 386 -12.23 5.99 27.62
C ALA A 386 -12.61 5.60 26.18
N PHE A 387 -11.75 4.85 25.49
CA PHE A 387 -12.02 4.33 24.14
C PHE A 387 -12.15 2.80 24.14
N GLY A 388 -13.30 2.30 23.68
CA GLY A 388 -13.56 0.88 23.43
C GLY A 388 -13.29 0.54 21.96
N ILE A 389 -12.18 -0.14 21.69
CA ILE A 389 -11.68 -0.34 20.32
C ILE A 389 -11.80 -1.81 19.93
N GLY A 390 -12.41 -2.05 18.77
CA GLY A 390 -12.76 -3.38 18.28
C GLY A 390 -11.99 -3.81 17.04
N THR A 391 -12.67 -3.75 15.88
CA THR A 391 -12.24 -4.34 14.60
C THR A 391 -10.80 -3.98 14.22
N TYR A 392 -10.49 -2.68 14.16
CA TYR A 392 -9.20 -2.16 13.69
C TYR A 392 -8.00 -2.58 14.55
N LEU A 393 -8.24 -2.88 15.83
CA LEU A 393 -7.22 -3.30 16.78
C LEU A 393 -6.87 -4.78 16.61
N VAL A 394 -7.82 -5.68 16.87
CA VAL A 394 -7.53 -7.13 16.95
C VAL A 394 -7.32 -7.80 15.58
N THR A 395 -7.87 -7.23 14.50
CA THR A 395 -7.63 -7.72 13.13
C THR A 395 -6.41 -7.07 12.47
N CYS A 396 -5.84 -6.02 13.09
CA CYS A 396 -4.82 -5.16 12.48
C CYS A 396 -5.22 -4.68 11.08
N TYR A 397 -6.47 -4.23 10.92
CA TYR A 397 -7.17 -4.06 9.64
C TYR A 397 -6.37 -3.35 8.52
N ALA A 398 -5.57 -2.33 8.86
CA ALA A 398 -4.74 -1.61 7.89
C ALA A 398 -3.57 -2.43 7.30
N GLN A 399 -3.10 -3.45 8.01
CA GLN A 399 -2.06 -4.39 7.59
C GLN A 399 -2.13 -5.67 8.45
N ALA A 400 -2.81 -6.71 7.97
CA ALA A 400 -3.07 -7.94 8.74
C ALA A 400 -1.87 -8.90 8.91
N ALA A 401 -0.66 -8.54 8.47
CA ALA A 401 0.56 -9.35 8.62
C ALA A 401 1.83 -8.49 8.72
N LEU A 402 2.75 -8.83 9.65
CA LEU A 402 4.00 -8.11 9.86
C LEU A 402 5.06 -8.43 8.77
N GLY A 403 5.17 -9.69 8.36
CA GLY A 403 6.17 -10.13 7.40
C GLY A 403 7.52 -10.49 8.05
N CYS A 404 7.47 -11.19 9.19
CA CYS A 404 8.62 -11.94 9.70
C CYS A 404 9.04 -13.03 8.69
N VAL A 405 10.31 -13.37 8.70
CA VAL A 405 10.95 -14.45 7.93
C VAL A 405 11.97 -15.15 8.81
N PHE A 406 12.08 -16.47 8.66
CA PHE A 406 12.96 -17.35 9.43
C PHE A 406 14.01 -17.91 8.46
N LYS A 407 15.30 -17.60 8.58
CA LYS A 407 16.26 -17.92 7.50
C LYS A 407 17.60 -18.44 8.01
N LEU A 408 18.05 -19.51 7.38
CA LEU A 408 19.37 -20.11 7.57
C LEU A 408 20.47 -19.06 7.27
N VAL A 409 21.40 -18.90 8.22
CA VAL A 409 22.55 -17.99 8.10
C VAL A 409 23.89 -18.68 8.33
N GLU A 410 23.88 -19.91 8.86
CA GLU A 410 25.07 -20.73 9.11
C GLU A 410 24.70 -22.21 9.18
N ILE A 411 25.58 -23.10 8.72
CA ILE A 411 25.43 -24.56 8.88
C ILE A 411 26.80 -25.23 9.00
N ASN A 412 27.01 -26.08 10.02
CA ASN A 412 28.29 -26.67 10.40
C ASN A 412 29.43 -25.62 10.47
N LYS A 413 29.14 -24.47 11.11
CA LYS A 413 29.99 -23.27 11.19
C LYS A 413 30.47 -22.71 9.83
N GLN A 414 29.77 -23.03 8.73
CA GLN A 414 29.92 -22.39 7.42
C GLN A 414 28.78 -21.37 7.21
N PRO A 415 29.08 -20.06 7.11
CA PRO A 415 28.07 -19.03 6.85
C PRO A 415 27.30 -19.24 5.54
N ARG A 416 26.05 -18.78 5.49
CA ARG A 416 25.14 -18.89 4.34
C ARG A 416 24.43 -17.58 4.05
N ILE A 417 24.38 -17.21 2.78
CA ILE A 417 23.66 -16.05 2.27
C ILE A 417 22.57 -16.49 1.28
N LYS A 418 21.41 -15.85 1.34
CA LYS A 418 20.32 -16.00 0.37
C LYS A 418 20.31 -14.75 -0.50
N LEU A 419 20.78 -14.85 -1.74
CA LEU A 419 20.74 -13.77 -2.74
C LEU A 419 19.33 -13.61 -3.34
N SER A 420 19.02 -12.43 -3.90
CA SER A 420 17.69 -12.12 -4.45
C SER A 420 17.72 -10.90 -5.37
N GLU A 421 16.92 -10.92 -6.45
CA GLU A 421 16.68 -9.76 -7.35
C GLU A 421 16.29 -8.46 -6.62
N ASP A 422 15.59 -8.62 -5.50
CA ASP A 422 15.31 -7.54 -4.55
C ASP A 422 16.37 -7.56 -3.44
N VAL A 423 17.30 -6.62 -3.50
CA VAL A 423 18.38 -6.42 -2.50
C VAL A 423 17.85 -6.40 -1.06
N THR A 424 16.65 -5.87 -0.81
CA THR A 424 16.06 -5.83 0.54
C THR A 424 15.68 -7.22 1.07
N LYS A 425 15.58 -8.23 0.20
CA LYS A 425 15.29 -9.63 0.56
C LYS A 425 16.54 -10.48 0.78
N VAL A 426 17.75 -9.95 0.57
CA VAL A 426 19.03 -10.64 0.86
C VAL A 426 19.20 -10.87 2.37
N SER A 427 19.67 -12.04 2.79
CA SER A 427 19.95 -12.32 4.22
C SER A 427 21.31 -11.78 4.66
N ILE A 428 21.49 -11.57 5.97
CA ILE A 428 22.80 -11.26 6.55
C ILE A 428 23.37 -12.58 7.08
N PRO A 429 24.52 -13.06 6.58
CA PRO A 429 25.08 -14.37 6.91
C PRO A 429 25.62 -14.45 8.34
N CYS A 430 26.12 -15.64 8.70
CA CYS A 430 26.70 -16.08 9.98
C CYS A 430 25.83 -15.89 11.22
N LYS A 431 26.22 -16.55 12.33
CA LYS A 431 25.67 -16.24 13.66
C LYS A 431 26.15 -14.87 14.11
N LYS A 432 25.24 -14.10 14.71
CA LYS A 432 25.43 -12.67 15.00
C LYS A 432 25.17 -12.33 16.46
N ARG A 433 25.84 -11.29 16.93
CA ARG A 433 25.49 -10.55 18.16
C ARG A 433 24.88 -9.20 17.77
N CYS A 434 23.97 -8.69 18.60
CA CYS A 434 23.16 -7.52 18.27
C CYS A 434 23.14 -6.56 19.45
N TYR A 435 23.45 -5.29 19.20
CA TYR A 435 23.58 -4.27 20.24
C TYR A 435 22.82 -3.00 19.88
N ARG A 436 22.24 -2.35 20.88
CA ARG A 436 21.64 -1.01 20.77
C ARG A 436 22.58 0.02 21.37
N LEU A 437 22.89 1.05 20.60
CA LEU A 437 23.85 2.09 20.96
C LEU A 437 23.13 3.38 21.36
N TYR A 438 23.52 3.95 22.50
CA TYR A 438 22.86 5.12 23.10
C TYR A 438 23.71 6.38 23.02
N GLY A 439 23.05 7.53 22.83
CA GLY A 439 23.66 8.86 22.80
C GLY A 439 23.92 9.46 24.19
N LYS A 440 24.46 10.68 24.23
CA LYS A 440 24.61 11.48 25.47
C LYS A 440 23.25 11.88 26.04
N GLU A 441 22.25 11.92 25.17
CA GLU A 441 20.87 12.31 25.40
C GLU A 441 20.01 11.14 25.93
N GLY A 442 20.59 9.96 26.14
CA GLY A 442 19.93 8.80 26.74
C GLY A 442 18.95 8.02 25.84
N TYR A 443 18.72 8.45 24.59
CA TYR A 443 17.92 7.71 23.61
C TYR A 443 18.77 6.79 22.70
N PRO A 444 18.17 5.72 22.13
CA PRO A 444 18.81 4.89 21.12
C PRO A 444 19.17 5.65 19.84
N LEU A 445 20.34 5.37 19.26
CA LEU A 445 20.87 6.00 18.04
C LEU A 445 20.88 5.08 16.82
N VAL A 446 21.24 3.81 17.05
CA VAL A 446 21.44 2.77 16.02
C VAL A 446 21.45 1.40 16.70
N ASP A 447 20.87 0.41 16.03
CA ASP A 447 21.08 -1.02 16.34
C ASP A 447 22.16 -1.55 15.40
N ILE A 448 23.20 -2.18 15.96
CA ILE A 448 24.32 -2.75 15.20
C ILE A 448 24.40 -4.28 15.38
N MET A 449 24.59 -4.96 14.26
CA MET A 449 24.94 -6.38 14.19
C MET A 449 26.45 -6.57 14.01
N THR A 450 27.02 -7.55 14.72
CA THR A 450 28.39 -8.05 14.54
C THR A 450 28.33 -9.56 14.34
N GLY A 451 29.38 -10.17 13.80
CA GLY A 451 29.56 -11.63 13.87
C GLY A 451 29.74 -12.11 15.32
N GLU A 452 29.62 -13.43 15.54
CA GLU A 452 29.85 -14.07 16.84
C GLU A 452 31.28 -13.81 17.37
N ASP A 453 32.30 -13.92 16.50
CA ASP A 453 33.73 -13.71 16.85
C ASP A 453 34.18 -12.23 16.90
N GLU A 454 33.26 -11.27 16.97
CA GLU A 454 33.61 -9.86 17.09
C GLU A 454 33.53 -9.38 18.55
N PRO A 455 34.50 -8.54 19.01
CA PRO A 455 34.42 -7.95 20.34
C PRO A 455 33.19 -7.04 20.44
N ALA A 456 32.54 -7.06 21.59
CA ALA A 456 31.38 -6.21 21.84
C ALA A 456 31.75 -4.71 21.73
N PRO A 457 30.89 -3.86 21.15
CA PRO A 457 31.06 -2.41 21.19
C PRO A 457 31.21 -1.93 22.64
N LYS A 458 32.19 -1.05 22.90
CA LYS A 458 32.43 -0.48 24.23
C LYS A 458 31.98 0.96 24.30
N VAL A 459 31.58 1.38 25.49
CA VAL A 459 31.29 2.79 25.82
C VAL A 459 32.54 3.64 25.58
N GLY A 460 32.37 4.79 24.93
CA GLY A 460 33.45 5.75 24.65
C GLY A 460 34.38 5.42 23.47
N GLU A 461 34.42 4.18 22.98
CA GLU A 461 35.20 3.82 21.79
C GLU A 461 34.45 4.18 20.49
N ARG A 462 35.18 4.66 19.47
CA ARG A 462 34.57 5.11 18.20
C ARG A 462 34.42 3.96 17.21
N LEU A 463 33.18 3.70 16.83
CA LEU A 463 32.73 2.61 15.95
C LEU A 463 32.25 3.15 14.60
N LEU A 464 32.54 2.44 13.50
CA LEU A 464 31.96 2.70 12.18
C LEU A 464 30.74 1.80 11.95
N CYS A 465 29.55 2.39 11.96
CA CYS A 465 28.29 1.73 11.61
C CYS A 465 28.04 1.88 10.09
N ARG A 466 27.84 0.76 9.38
CA ARG A 466 27.51 0.74 7.94
C ARG A 466 26.13 0.12 7.72
N HIS A 467 25.30 0.70 6.85
CA HIS A 467 24.06 0.07 6.42
C HIS A 467 24.36 -1.20 5.59
N PRO A 468 23.72 -2.36 5.82
CA PRO A 468 24.18 -3.64 5.28
C PRO A 468 24.29 -3.74 3.75
N PHE A 469 23.51 -2.94 3.02
CA PHE A 469 23.39 -3.00 1.55
C PHE A 469 23.38 -1.62 0.87
N ASN A 470 23.97 -0.58 1.50
CA ASN A 470 24.04 0.75 0.89
C ASN A 470 25.28 1.52 1.39
N GLU A 471 26.29 1.59 0.53
CA GLU A 471 27.64 2.09 0.83
C GLU A 471 27.65 3.53 1.37
N SER A 472 26.77 4.38 0.82
CA SER A 472 26.65 5.79 1.19
C SER A 472 26.10 6.00 2.61
N LYS A 473 25.34 5.05 3.14
CA LYS A 473 24.71 5.12 4.45
C LYS A 473 25.64 4.55 5.52
N ARG A 474 26.61 5.36 5.95
CA ARG A 474 27.57 5.04 7.02
C ARG A 474 27.73 6.21 8.00
N ALA A 475 28.01 5.90 9.26
CA ALA A 475 28.23 6.91 10.31
C ALA A 475 29.23 6.41 11.37
N TYR A 476 30.04 7.32 11.90
CA TYR A 476 30.78 7.05 13.14
C TYR A 476 29.88 7.30 14.35
N VAL A 477 29.93 6.40 15.34
CA VAL A 477 29.18 6.49 16.60
C VAL A 477 30.14 6.29 17.76
N VAL A 478 29.92 7.03 18.85
CA VAL A 478 30.64 6.90 20.13
C VAL A 478 29.60 6.66 21.22
N PRO A 479 29.22 5.39 21.50
CA PRO A 479 28.13 5.08 22.40
C PRO A 479 28.47 5.52 23.83
N GLN A 480 27.47 6.06 24.54
CA GLN A 480 27.58 6.37 25.98
C GLN A 480 27.02 5.24 26.84
N HIS A 481 26.14 4.42 26.27
CA HIS A 481 25.71 3.13 26.80
C HIS A 481 25.54 2.14 25.63
N VAL A 482 25.78 0.86 25.90
CA VAL A 482 25.67 -0.26 24.97
C VAL A 482 24.81 -1.33 25.63
N GLU A 483 23.71 -1.69 24.99
CA GLU A 483 22.78 -2.73 25.42
C GLU A 483 22.92 -3.92 24.47
N GLU A 484 23.30 -5.10 24.97
CA GLU A 484 23.23 -6.33 24.16
C GLU A 484 21.78 -6.82 24.12
N LEU A 485 21.23 -6.95 22.91
CA LEU A 485 19.80 -7.15 22.69
C LEU A 485 19.39 -8.61 22.81
N LEU A 486 20.22 -9.55 22.34
CA LEU A 486 19.90 -10.97 22.32
C LEU A 486 20.30 -11.67 23.62
N LYS A 487 19.36 -12.38 24.23
CA LYS A 487 19.59 -13.19 25.43
C LYS A 487 19.16 -14.65 25.25
N CYS A 488 19.76 -15.58 26.00
CA CYS A 488 19.43 -17.00 25.93
C CYS A 488 18.21 -17.35 26.80
N TYR A 489 17.11 -17.77 26.18
CA TYR A 489 15.88 -18.19 26.88
C TYR A 489 15.67 -19.70 26.92
N TRP A 490 16.42 -20.44 26.08
CA TRP A 490 16.49 -21.90 26.08
C TRP A 490 17.93 -22.30 25.70
N PRO A 491 18.75 -22.81 26.63
CA PRO A 491 20.16 -23.10 26.37
C PRO A 491 20.40 -24.46 25.72
N GLY A 492 19.35 -25.28 25.55
CA GLY A 492 19.46 -26.65 25.05
C GLY A 492 20.44 -27.49 25.88
N THR A 493 21.38 -28.13 25.18
CA THR A 493 22.51 -28.89 25.73
C THR A 493 23.67 -28.01 26.24
N SER A 494 23.66 -26.70 25.97
CA SER A 494 24.77 -25.81 26.32
C SER A 494 24.75 -25.38 27.79
N SER A 495 25.92 -25.12 28.37
CA SER A 495 26.10 -24.67 29.76
C SER A 495 25.78 -23.18 29.98
N LYS A 496 25.02 -22.54 29.07
CA LYS A 496 24.75 -21.10 29.12
C LYS A 496 23.63 -20.79 30.13
N PRO A 497 23.72 -19.68 30.88
CA PRO A 497 22.67 -19.29 31.81
C PRO A 497 21.37 -19.01 31.04
N ARG A 498 20.27 -19.58 31.54
CA ARG A 498 18.93 -19.37 31.00
C ARG A 498 18.29 -18.15 31.66
N GLU A 499 17.78 -17.22 30.85
CA GLU A 499 16.90 -16.15 31.33
C GLU A 499 15.50 -16.67 31.64
N GLU A 500 14.92 -16.18 32.73
CA GLU A 500 13.53 -16.46 33.08
C GLU A 500 12.55 -15.65 32.21
N LEU A 501 11.34 -16.18 32.05
CA LEU A 501 10.27 -15.49 31.32
C LEU A 501 9.58 -14.48 32.25
N PRO A 502 9.67 -13.16 31.98
CA PRO A 502 9.08 -12.13 32.83
C PRO A 502 7.55 -12.15 32.77
N SER A 503 6.88 -11.62 33.79
CA SER A 503 5.43 -11.50 33.82
C SER A 503 4.90 -10.48 32.79
N ILE A 504 3.65 -10.64 32.37
CA ILE A 504 2.98 -9.72 31.42
C ILE A 504 3.04 -8.24 31.87
N ASN A 505 3.06 -7.98 33.18
CA ASN A 505 3.15 -6.64 33.75
C ASN A 505 4.56 -6.04 33.59
N GLU A 506 5.61 -6.84 33.75
CA GLU A 506 6.99 -6.42 33.49
C GLU A 506 7.24 -6.22 32.00
N ILE A 507 6.65 -7.07 31.15
CA ILE A 507 6.71 -6.92 29.68
C ILE A 507 5.99 -5.64 29.24
N ARG A 508 4.78 -5.37 29.76
CA ARG A 508 4.05 -4.11 29.54
C ARG A 508 4.86 -2.89 30.00
N SER A 509 5.45 -2.95 31.20
CA SER A 509 6.31 -1.88 31.73
C SER A 509 7.55 -1.65 30.85
N ARG A 510 8.19 -2.72 30.36
CA ARG A 510 9.29 -2.64 29.38
C ARG A 510 8.86 -1.97 28.08
N CYS A 511 7.69 -2.35 27.56
CA CYS A 511 7.10 -1.74 26.36
C CYS A 511 6.87 -0.24 26.54
N MET A 512 6.14 0.18 27.56
CA MET A 512 5.90 1.61 27.85
C MET A 512 7.23 2.35 28.06
N GLY A 513 8.16 1.74 28.79
CA GLY A 513 9.50 2.30 29.04
C GLY A 513 10.38 2.43 27.79
N TYR A 514 10.19 1.64 26.72
CA TYR A 514 10.82 1.91 25.43
C TYR A 514 10.08 2.99 24.65
N LEU A 515 8.75 2.98 24.61
CA LEU A 515 7.96 4.02 23.93
C LEU A 515 8.30 5.43 24.45
N ASP A 516 8.57 5.56 25.75
CA ASP A 516 8.98 6.81 26.40
C ASP A 516 10.46 7.20 26.19
N ARG A 517 11.36 6.23 25.98
CA ARG A 517 12.80 6.47 25.75
C ARG A 517 13.16 6.61 24.26
N MET A 518 12.27 6.23 23.36
CA MET A 518 12.47 6.38 21.91
C MET A 518 12.34 7.85 21.49
N ARG A 519 13.24 8.29 20.60
CA ARG A 519 13.27 9.68 20.12
C ARG A 519 11.97 9.99 19.33
N PRO A 520 11.24 11.09 19.63
CA PRO A 520 9.88 11.30 19.11
C PRO A 520 9.71 11.32 17.59
N ASP A 521 10.77 11.61 16.82
CA ASP A 521 10.69 11.62 15.36
C ASP A 521 10.72 10.22 14.72
N HIS A 522 11.15 9.18 15.44
CA HIS A 522 10.92 7.77 15.05
C HIS A 522 9.48 7.32 15.38
N MET A 523 8.86 7.93 16.40
CA MET A 523 7.56 7.51 16.94
C MET A 523 6.36 8.23 16.32
N ARG A 524 6.57 9.27 15.51
CA ARG A 524 5.49 10.06 14.90
C ARG A 524 4.70 9.25 13.85
N ARG A 525 3.37 9.42 13.86
CA ARG A 525 2.43 8.68 12.99
C ARG A 525 2.57 8.96 11.49
N LEU A 526 3.03 10.18 11.12
CA LEU A 526 3.17 10.62 9.74
C LEU A 526 4.64 10.91 9.40
N ASN A 527 5.10 10.33 8.29
CA ASN A 527 6.47 10.44 7.78
C ASN A 527 7.56 10.29 8.85
N PRO A 528 7.55 9.26 9.72
CA PRO A 528 8.58 9.05 10.73
C PRO A 528 10.00 9.04 10.15
N THR A 529 10.96 9.50 10.95
CA THR A 529 12.39 9.40 10.63
C THR A 529 12.79 7.93 10.69
N PRO A 530 13.42 7.34 9.65
CA PRO A 530 13.89 5.96 9.70
C PRO A 530 14.90 5.73 10.82
N TYR A 531 14.70 4.66 11.60
CA TYR A 531 15.68 4.23 12.58
C TYR A 531 16.90 3.59 11.88
N LYS A 532 18.08 3.70 12.50
CA LYS A 532 19.32 3.19 11.91
C LYS A 532 19.54 1.76 12.34
N VAL A 533 19.52 0.84 11.37
CA VAL A 533 20.04 -0.53 11.54
C VAL A 533 21.33 -0.64 10.74
N SER A 534 22.35 -1.26 11.31
CA SER A 534 23.70 -1.30 10.75
C SER A 534 24.43 -2.61 11.07
N VAL A 535 25.56 -2.81 10.39
CA VAL A 535 26.56 -3.85 10.66
C VAL A 535 27.90 -3.20 11.00
N SER A 536 28.79 -3.97 11.64
CA SER A 536 30.21 -3.60 11.78
C SER A 536 30.89 -3.49 10.41
N ALA A 537 32.08 -2.88 10.37
CA ALA A 537 32.90 -2.87 9.16
C ALA A 537 33.26 -4.30 8.72
N LYS A 538 33.75 -5.15 9.63
CA LYS A 538 34.13 -6.55 9.35
C LYS A 538 32.95 -7.36 8.78
N LEU A 539 31.76 -7.25 9.39
CA LEU A 539 30.57 -7.94 8.90
C LEU A 539 30.07 -7.36 7.57
N TYR A 540 30.15 -6.04 7.35
CA TYR A 540 29.85 -5.44 6.04
C TYR A 540 30.74 -6.02 4.93
N ASP A 541 32.05 -6.01 5.14
CA ASP A 541 33.00 -6.43 4.12
C ASP A 541 32.87 -7.95 3.86
N PHE A 542 32.55 -8.73 4.91
CA PHE A 542 32.20 -10.15 4.78
C PHE A 542 30.89 -10.42 4.03
N ILE A 543 29.83 -9.61 4.23
CA ILE A 543 28.57 -9.70 3.45
C ILE A 543 28.88 -9.57 1.96
N HIS A 544 29.66 -8.56 1.57
CA HIS A 544 29.92 -8.26 0.17
C HIS A 544 30.89 -9.28 -0.46
N PHE A 545 31.89 -9.75 0.28
CA PHE A 545 32.73 -10.88 -0.14
C PHE A 545 31.91 -12.15 -0.39
N LEU A 546 31.05 -12.55 0.56
CA LEU A 546 30.25 -13.77 0.42
C LEU A 546 29.20 -13.62 -0.70
N TRP A 547 28.61 -12.44 -0.88
CA TRP A 547 27.74 -12.14 -2.02
C TRP A 547 28.47 -12.36 -3.35
N LEU A 548 29.65 -11.74 -3.53
CA LEU A 548 30.41 -11.84 -4.79
C LEU A 548 30.85 -13.27 -5.13
N ASN A 549 31.07 -14.12 -4.13
CA ASN A 549 31.43 -15.52 -4.32
C ASN A 549 30.21 -16.42 -4.65
N GLU A 550 29.05 -16.15 -4.05
CA GLU A 550 27.82 -16.94 -4.22
C GLU A 550 26.95 -16.43 -5.40
N ALA A 551 27.28 -15.28 -5.98
CA ALA A 551 26.62 -14.75 -7.18
C ALA A 551 27.11 -15.48 -8.45
N PRO A 552 26.22 -16.14 -9.21
CA PRO A 552 26.62 -16.91 -10.38
C PRO A 552 27.15 -15.99 -11.50
N GLN A 553 28.39 -16.24 -11.93
CA GLN A 553 29.00 -15.55 -13.07
C GLN A 553 28.36 -16.05 -14.38
N TRP A 554 27.89 -15.11 -15.20
CA TRP A 554 27.32 -15.40 -16.52
C TRP A 554 28.44 -15.35 -17.57
N ARG A 555 28.61 -16.43 -18.35
CA ARG A 555 29.50 -16.40 -19.53
C ARG A 555 28.79 -15.70 -20.69
N VAL A 556 29.46 -14.76 -21.34
CA VAL A 556 29.07 -14.25 -22.66
C VAL A 556 29.48 -15.26 -23.72
N THR A 557 28.76 -16.39 -23.85
CA THR A 557 28.93 -17.28 -25.01
C THR A 557 28.25 -16.64 -26.22
N GLY A 558 28.94 -15.69 -26.86
CA GLY A 558 28.66 -15.35 -28.24
C GLY A 558 28.91 -16.57 -29.14
N LEU A 559 28.34 -16.58 -30.35
CA LEU A 559 28.70 -17.60 -31.34
C LEU A 559 30.16 -17.34 -31.79
N LEU A 560 31.13 -18.00 -31.15
CA LEU A 560 32.48 -18.34 -31.66
C LEU A 560 33.33 -18.98 -30.53
N ASP A 561 32.86 -20.09 -29.95
CA ASP A 561 33.65 -20.92 -29.02
C ASP A 561 34.11 -22.21 -29.73
N SER A 562 35.30 -22.17 -30.34
CA SER A 562 36.06 -23.34 -30.73
C SER A 562 37.47 -23.25 -30.17
N GLN A 563 37.73 -24.06 -29.13
CA GLN A 563 39.01 -24.22 -28.42
C GLN A 563 39.51 -22.99 -27.63
N ALA A 564 39.14 -22.96 -26.34
CA ALA A 564 39.97 -22.40 -25.29
C ALA A 564 40.22 -23.50 -24.24
N SER A 565 41.47 -23.72 -23.83
CA SER A 565 41.85 -24.73 -22.85
C SER A 565 41.72 -24.19 -21.42
N ASP A 566 41.12 -24.97 -20.52
CA ASP A 566 41.02 -24.61 -19.11
C ASP A 566 42.40 -24.58 -18.43
N ASN A 567 42.77 -23.43 -17.85
CA ASN A 567 43.81 -23.33 -16.83
C ASN A 567 43.63 -22.05 -15.99
N PRO A 568 43.16 -22.15 -14.72
CA PRO A 568 42.88 -20.97 -13.89
C PRO A 568 44.14 -20.45 -13.16
N ILE A 569 44.57 -19.23 -13.47
CA ILE A 569 45.61 -18.51 -12.71
C ILE A 569 44.94 -17.61 -11.66
N PRO A 570 45.25 -17.74 -10.35
CA PRO A 570 44.65 -16.92 -9.31
C PRO A 570 45.33 -15.55 -9.19
N VAL A 571 44.60 -14.47 -9.52
CA VAL A 571 45.07 -13.09 -9.36
C VAL A 571 44.55 -12.51 -8.04
N ARG A 572 45.45 -12.06 -7.16
CA ARG A 572 45.11 -11.27 -5.97
C ARG A 572 44.96 -9.80 -6.35
N PHE A 573 43.95 -9.14 -5.78
CA PHE A 573 43.81 -7.68 -5.87
C PHE A 573 44.07 -7.03 -4.51
N SER A 574 44.81 -5.92 -4.54
CA SER A 574 44.91 -4.94 -3.45
C SER A 574 44.37 -3.60 -3.97
N PRO A 575 43.61 -2.82 -3.18
CA PRO A 575 43.07 -1.54 -3.62
C PRO A 575 44.13 -0.43 -3.58
N VAL A 576 44.13 0.43 -4.60
CA VAL A 576 44.89 1.70 -4.65
C VAL A 576 43.93 2.81 -5.09
N GLU A 577 44.08 4.01 -4.51
CA GLU A 577 43.20 5.15 -4.74
C GLU A 577 43.57 5.93 -6.03
N SER A 578 42.59 6.55 -6.69
CA SER A 578 42.81 7.33 -7.93
C SER A 578 43.54 8.65 -7.69
N PRO A 579 44.45 9.08 -8.59
CA PRO A 579 44.10 10.25 -9.41
C PRO A 579 44.80 10.37 -10.79
N TRP A 580 44.00 10.45 -11.86
CA TRP A 580 44.36 11.03 -13.17
C TRP A 580 43.12 11.80 -13.70
N VAL A 581 43.19 12.81 -14.57
CA VAL A 581 44.18 13.14 -15.62
C VAL A 581 44.65 14.59 -15.53
N HIS A 582 45.95 14.85 -15.74
CA HIS A 582 46.45 16.18 -16.09
C HIS A 582 47.79 16.19 -16.88
N ALA A 583 48.05 15.16 -17.71
CA ALA A 583 49.39 14.88 -18.29
C ALA A 583 49.39 14.55 -19.81
N ALA A 584 48.67 15.31 -20.64
CA ALA A 584 48.57 15.05 -22.09
C ALA A 584 48.80 16.31 -22.97
N SER A 585 49.98 16.95 -22.85
CA SER A 585 50.41 17.99 -23.79
C SER A 585 51.94 18.00 -23.95
N ARG A 586 52.41 18.29 -25.17
CA ARG A 586 53.82 18.28 -25.65
C ARG A 586 54.46 16.90 -25.84
N ALA A 587 55.43 16.84 -26.77
CA ALA A 587 56.15 15.69 -27.36
C ALA A 587 55.40 14.91 -28.47
N ASN A 588 56.08 14.77 -29.63
CA ASN A 588 55.66 14.03 -30.82
C ASN A 588 56.29 12.62 -30.86
N GLY A 589 55.64 11.69 -31.55
CA GLY A 589 56.19 10.38 -31.92
C GLY A 589 55.96 9.26 -30.90
N GLY A 590 55.44 8.12 -31.35
CA GLY A 590 55.46 6.84 -30.61
C GLY A 590 54.42 6.65 -29.49
N ARG A 591 53.25 7.31 -29.53
CA ARG A 591 52.39 7.45 -28.34
C ARG A 591 51.14 6.57 -28.20
N TRP A 592 50.65 5.89 -29.23
CA TRP A 592 49.40 5.12 -29.09
C TRP A 592 49.50 3.94 -28.10
N TYR A 593 50.65 3.27 -28.03
CA TYR A 593 50.88 2.22 -27.01
C TYR A 593 50.73 2.74 -25.56
N ALA A 594 51.16 3.98 -25.29
CA ALA A 594 51.03 4.59 -23.97
C ALA A 594 49.56 4.91 -23.59
N VAL A 595 48.66 5.07 -24.57
CA VAL A 595 47.22 5.26 -24.34
C VAL A 595 46.54 3.96 -23.90
N LEU A 596 47.05 2.80 -24.31
CA LEU A 596 46.52 1.48 -23.93
C LEU A 596 47.22 0.86 -22.69
N ALA A 597 48.48 1.22 -22.44
CA ALA A 597 49.35 0.61 -21.42
C ALA A 597 49.34 1.31 -20.04
N ALA A 598 48.46 2.30 -19.81
CA ALA A 598 48.39 3.03 -18.53
C ALA A 598 47.78 2.16 -17.40
N GLY A 599 48.60 1.29 -16.80
CA GLY A 599 48.18 0.38 -15.73
C GLY A 599 49.25 -0.05 -14.72
N ASP A 600 50.55 0.07 -15.03
CA ASP A 600 51.66 -0.38 -14.18
C ASP A 600 52.66 0.75 -13.88
N ASP A 601 52.55 1.36 -12.68
CA ASP A 601 53.58 2.26 -12.14
C ASP A 601 54.75 1.44 -11.54
N SER A 602 55.58 0.85 -12.42
CA SER A 602 56.93 0.38 -12.02
C SER A 602 57.96 0.66 -13.11
N ALA A 603 58.88 1.58 -12.82
CA ALA A 603 59.93 2.00 -13.75
C ALA A 603 61.10 0.99 -13.80
N THR A 604 60.86 -0.18 -14.41
CA THR A 604 61.85 -1.27 -14.50
C THR A 604 61.90 -1.90 -15.90
N THR A 605 62.96 -1.55 -16.65
CA THR A 605 63.55 -2.27 -17.81
C THR A 605 62.61 -2.91 -18.86
N LEU A 606 62.59 -2.30 -20.06
CA LEU A 606 62.01 -2.86 -21.29
C LEU A 606 62.80 -4.09 -21.81
N SER A 607 62.59 -5.26 -21.21
CA SER A 607 63.19 -6.52 -21.67
C SER A 607 62.30 -7.77 -21.46
N GLY A 608 61.07 -7.62 -20.94
CA GLY A 608 60.19 -8.74 -20.57
C GLY A 608 58.81 -8.80 -21.21
N ILE A 609 58.49 -7.90 -22.16
CA ILE A 609 57.16 -7.88 -22.82
C ILE A 609 57.18 -8.82 -24.03
N GLY A 610 56.38 -9.88 -23.99
CA GLY A 610 56.15 -10.77 -25.13
C GLY A 610 55.48 -10.02 -26.29
N ALA A 611 55.74 -10.45 -27.53
CA ALA A 611 55.37 -9.73 -28.75
C ALA A 611 53.89 -9.30 -28.76
N VAL A 612 53.65 -8.00 -28.99
CA VAL A 612 52.30 -7.43 -28.98
C VAL A 612 51.48 -8.00 -30.14
N THR A 613 50.35 -8.61 -29.82
CA THR A 613 49.43 -9.21 -30.79
C THR A 613 48.17 -8.35 -30.93
N HIS A 614 47.51 -8.47 -32.08
CA HIS A 614 46.19 -7.88 -32.34
C HIS A 614 45.19 -8.16 -31.20
N GLU A 615 45.18 -9.38 -30.68
CA GLU A 615 44.23 -9.80 -29.66
C GLU A 615 44.55 -9.23 -28.27
N SER A 616 45.83 -9.05 -27.92
CA SER A 616 46.22 -8.34 -26.68
C SER A 616 45.83 -6.85 -26.72
N LEU A 617 46.01 -6.18 -27.86
CA LEU A 617 45.56 -4.79 -28.06
C LEU A 617 44.04 -4.68 -27.96
N LYS A 618 43.32 -5.63 -28.56
CA LYS A 618 41.85 -5.70 -28.57
C LYS A 618 41.27 -5.87 -27.17
N GLN A 619 41.92 -6.68 -26.33
CA GLN A 619 41.55 -6.83 -24.92
C GLN A 619 41.79 -5.54 -24.11
N GLN A 620 42.91 -4.85 -24.29
CA GLN A 620 43.17 -3.56 -23.61
C GLN A 620 42.18 -2.47 -24.06
N TYR A 621 41.96 -2.31 -25.36
CA TYR A 621 40.97 -1.38 -25.91
C TYR A 621 39.55 -1.66 -25.39
N SER A 622 39.13 -2.94 -25.36
CA SER A 622 37.83 -3.35 -24.81
C SER A 622 37.71 -3.04 -23.32
N ARG A 623 38.77 -3.26 -22.53
CA ARG A 623 38.81 -2.96 -21.09
C ARG A 623 38.70 -1.45 -20.82
N LEU A 624 39.39 -0.61 -21.59
CA LEU A 624 39.35 0.85 -21.44
C LEU A 624 38.00 1.43 -21.89
N CYS A 625 37.43 0.93 -22.99
CA CYS A 625 36.06 1.24 -23.39
C CYS A 625 35.02 0.88 -22.29
N LEU A 626 35.20 -0.25 -21.60
CA LEU A 626 34.32 -0.67 -20.52
C LEU A 626 34.47 0.24 -19.28
N ILE A 627 35.69 0.64 -18.92
CA ILE A 627 35.95 1.57 -17.80
C ILE A 627 35.28 2.93 -18.04
N LEU A 628 35.37 3.48 -19.26
CA LEU A 628 34.67 4.72 -19.64
C LEU A 628 33.14 4.57 -19.63
N HIS A 629 32.60 3.37 -19.84
CA HIS A 629 31.16 3.09 -19.73
C HIS A 629 30.67 2.94 -18.27
N LEU A 630 31.57 2.66 -17.32
CA LEU A 630 31.22 2.35 -15.92
C LEU A 630 31.41 3.52 -14.94
N HIS A 631 31.94 4.67 -15.38
CA HIS A 631 32.07 5.88 -14.54
C HIS A 631 31.40 7.14 -15.15
N PRO A 632 30.05 7.25 -15.09
CA PRO A 632 29.35 8.44 -15.61
C PRO A 632 29.59 9.72 -14.81
N ASP A 633 29.77 9.62 -13.50
CA ASP A 633 29.61 10.76 -12.56
C ASP A 633 30.78 11.75 -12.45
N LYS A 634 31.68 11.82 -13.44
CA LYS A 634 32.81 12.79 -13.43
C LYS A 634 33.12 13.51 -14.75
N ASN A 635 32.84 12.92 -15.91
CA ASN A 635 33.10 13.56 -17.20
C ASN A 635 31.79 13.99 -17.87
N SER A 636 31.75 15.23 -18.37
CA SER A 636 30.61 15.67 -19.20
C SER A 636 30.55 14.83 -20.49
N ALA A 637 29.35 14.67 -21.08
CA ALA A 637 29.16 13.80 -22.24
C ALA A 637 30.14 14.11 -23.39
N ALA A 638 30.44 15.39 -23.63
CA ALA A 638 31.40 15.83 -24.65
C ALA A 638 32.88 15.49 -24.32
N ALA A 639 33.23 15.31 -23.05
CA ALA A 639 34.56 14.83 -22.65
C ALA A 639 34.68 13.31 -22.88
N ALA A 640 33.70 12.54 -22.41
CA ALA A 640 33.66 11.09 -22.63
C ALA A 640 33.64 10.73 -24.13
N GLU A 641 32.89 11.46 -24.97
CA GLU A 641 32.88 11.27 -26.43
C GLU A 641 34.24 11.61 -27.08
N GLY A 642 34.98 12.58 -26.53
CA GLY A 642 36.36 12.87 -26.92
C GLY A 642 37.35 11.77 -26.53
N GLU A 643 37.21 11.20 -25.34
CA GLU A 643 38.03 10.08 -24.85
C GLU A 643 37.78 8.78 -25.64
N PHE A 644 36.50 8.46 -25.92
CA PHE A 644 36.13 7.34 -26.80
C PHE A 644 36.66 7.54 -28.23
N LYS A 645 36.69 8.77 -28.73
CA LYS A 645 37.26 9.07 -30.04
C LYS A 645 38.78 8.82 -30.06
N LEU A 646 39.51 9.34 -29.09
CA LEU A 646 40.97 9.13 -28.96
C LEU A 646 41.34 7.64 -28.83
N LEU A 647 40.57 6.87 -28.05
CA LEU A 647 40.75 5.42 -27.94
C LEU A 647 40.49 4.68 -29.26
N ARG A 648 39.52 5.14 -30.07
CA ARG A 648 39.24 4.56 -31.38
C ARG A 648 40.33 4.90 -32.40
N GLU A 649 40.80 6.15 -32.43
CA GLU A 649 41.92 6.57 -33.28
C GLU A 649 43.20 5.78 -32.93
N ALA A 650 43.45 5.51 -31.64
CA ALA A 650 44.53 4.62 -31.18
C ALA A 650 44.36 3.16 -31.67
N TRP A 651 43.15 2.62 -31.58
CA TRP A 651 42.85 1.25 -32.00
C TRP A 651 42.96 1.07 -33.52
N ASP A 652 42.42 2.00 -34.30
CA ASP A 652 42.40 1.93 -35.76
C ASP A 652 43.83 2.02 -36.33
N GLU A 653 44.72 2.85 -35.75
CA GLU A 653 46.11 2.97 -36.21
C GLU A 653 46.99 1.77 -35.76
N LEU A 654 46.78 1.23 -34.55
CA LEU A 654 47.55 0.09 -34.05
C LEU A 654 47.11 -1.27 -34.63
N SER A 655 45.82 -1.46 -34.90
CA SER A 655 45.32 -2.69 -35.53
C SER A 655 45.78 -2.84 -36.99
N LEU A 656 45.99 -1.73 -37.70
CA LEU A 656 46.64 -1.70 -39.02
C LEU A 656 48.13 -2.10 -38.97
N GLN A 657 48.83 -1.81 -37.88
CA GLN A 657 50.24 -2.18 -37.69
C GLN A 657 50.42 -3.65 -37.29
N HIS A 658 49.43 -4.25 -36.64
CA HIS A 658 49.43 -5.64 -36.17
C HIS A 658 48.19 -6.41 -36.66
N PRO A 659 48.05 -6.71 -37.96
CA PRO A 659 46.86 -7.37 -38.52
C PRO A 659 46.69 -8.83 -38.03
N PRO A 660 45.45 -9.35 -37.99
CA PRO A 660 45.19 -10.75 -37.64
C PRO A 660 45.68 -11.72 -38.72
N ALA A 661 46.34 -12.80 -38.32
CA ALA A 661 46.87 -13.81 -39.24
C ALA A 661 45.74 -14.65 -39.88
N SER A 662 45.83 -14.86 -41.20
CA SER A 662 44.94 -15.74 -41.97
C SER A 662 45.56 -17.12 -42.18
N ALA A 663 44.72 -18.16 -42.23
CA ALA A 663 45.16 -19.54 -42.45
C ALA A 663 44.23 -20.27 -43.43
N ALA A 664 44.79 -20.75 -44.54
CA ALA A 664 44.11 -21.61 -45.50
C ALA A 664 45.13 -22.52 -46.22
N ALA A 665 45.15 -23.80 -45.86
CA ALA A 665 45.81 -24.87 -46.60
C ALA A 665 45.23 -26.22 -46.17
N SER A 666 45.18 -27.21 -47.07
CA SER A 666 44.59 -28.53 -46.85
C SER A 666 45.55 -29.66 -47.24
N VAL A 667 45.62 -30.70 -46.40
CA VAL A 667 46.24 -32.00 -46.74
C VAL A 667 45.41 -33.12 -46.10
N SER A 668 45.24 -34.23 -46.82
CA SER A 668 44.44 -35.40 -46.44
C SER A 668 45.32 -36.62 -46.15
N TRP A 669 44.85 -37.54 -45.29
CA TRP A 669 45.38 -38.91 -45.19
C TRP A 669 44.29 -39.93 -44.84
N SER A 670 44.47 -41.18 -45.28
CA SER A 670 43.57 -42.33 -45.09
C SER A 670 44.27 -43.46 -44.30
N PRO A 671 43.55 -44.42 -43.71
CA PRO A 671 44.08 -45.27 -42.63
C PRO A 671 44.63 -46.65 -43.06
N PRO A 672 45.49 -47.29 -42.25
CA PRO A 672 45.90 -48.69 -42.39
C PRO A 672 45.01 -49.70 -41.62
N PRO A 673 44.98 -50.99 -42.01
CA PRO A 673 44.15 -52.06 -41.41
C PRO A 673 44.87 -52.91 -40.32
N PRO A 674 44.19 -53.85 -39.62
CA PRO A 674 44.68 -54.52 -38.40
C PRO A 674 45.14 -55.99 -38.61
N PRO A 675 45.61 -56.66 -37.53
CA PRO A 675 45.42 -58.10 -37.35
C PRO A 675 44.59 -58.51 -36.12
N HIS A 676 44.09 -59.74 -36.18
CA HIS A 676 43.22 -60.48 -35.25
C HIS A 676 44.05 -61.25 -34.19
N GLN A 677 43.55 -61.97 -33.16
CA GLN A 677 42.31 -62.03 -32.34
C GLN A 677 42.61 -62.94 -31.13
N THR A 678 41.83 -62.87 -30.05
CA THR A 678 41.38 -64.06 -29.29
C THR A 678 40.20 -63.70 -28.37
N GLU A 679 39.50 -64.73 -27.88
CA GLU A 679 38.08 -64.66 -27.49
C GLU A 679 37.82 -64.09 -26.09
N THR A 680 36.62 -63.52 -25.87
CA THR A 680 36.09 -63.20 -24.53
C THR A 680 34.56 -63.40 -24.46
N PRO A 681 34.03 -64.09 -23.44
CA PRO A 681 32.60 -64.09 -23.12
C PRO A 681 32.22 -62.85 -22.26
N PRO A 682 30.97 -62.34 -22.37
CA PRO A 682 30.63 -61.01 -21.85
C PRO A 682 30.31 -60.96 -20.35
N ARG A 683 30.81 -59.91 -19.67
CA ARG A 683 30.28 -59.43 -18.36
C ARG A 683 29.32 -58.24 -18.57
N PRO A 684 28.27 -58.09 -17.75
CA PRO A 684 27.18 -57.15 -18.02
C PRO A 684 27.58 -55.68 -17.80
N ARG A 685 27.24 -54.80 -18.75
CA ARG A 685 27.28 -53.33 -18.56
C ARG A 685 25.93 -52.81 -18.07
N ARG A 686 25.97 -51.78 -17.21
CA ARG A 686 24.80 -51.04 -16.72
C ARG A 686 23.95 -50.52 -17.89
N SER A 687 22.75 -51.05 -18.08
CA SER A 687 21.80 -50.57 -19.07
C SER A 687 21.05 -49.32 -18.57
N LYS A 688 20.95 -48.30 -19.44
CA LYS A 688 20.01 -47.19 -19.25
C LYS A 688 18.60 -47.69 -19.60
N TRP A 689 17.86 -48.22 -18.62
CA TRP A 689 16.45 -48.57 -18.82
C TRP A 689 15.59 -47.30 -18.98
N ARG A 690 15.38 -46.88 -20.24
CA ARG A 690 14.20 -46.09 -20.61
C ARG A 690 13.05 -47.05 -20.88
N PHE A 691 12.01 -47.02 -20.05
CA PHE A 691 10.72 -47.60 -20.42
C PHE A 691 9.87 -46.55 -21.15
N PRO A 692 9.51 -46.75 -22.43
CA PRO A 692 8.42 -46.02 -23.06
C PRO A 692 7.08 -46.65 -22.67
N CYS A 693 6.08 -45.85 -22.32
CA CYS A 693 4.70 -46.31 -22.24
C CYS A 693 3.99 -45.97 -23.57
N PRO A 694 3.67 -46.96 -24.43
CA PRO A 694 3.04 -46.70 -25.73
C PRO A 694 1.55 -46.42 -25.56
N GLY A 695 1.16 -45.14 -25.63
CA GLY A 695 -0.25 -44.75 -25.70
C GLY A 695 -0.85 -45.19 -27.04
N GLN A 696 -2.08 -45.71 -27.02
CA GLN A 696 -2.81 -46.13 -28.22
C GLN A 696 -4.07 -45.27 -28.36
N CYS A 697 -4.27 -44.64 -29.52
CA CYS A 697 -5.35 -43.69 -29.73
C CYS A 697 -6.72 -44.40 -29.73
N ALA A 698 -7.56 -44.10 -28.74
CA ALA A 698 -8.88 -44.69 -28.57
C ALA A 698 -9.87 -44.43 -29.74
N ARG A 699 -9.52 -43.56 -30.70
CA ARG A 699 -10.34 -43.23 -31.88
C ARG A 699 -9.92 -43.95 -33.17
N CYS A 700 -8.67 -44.41 -33.28
CA CYS A 700 -8.13 -44.99 -34.52
C CYS A 700 -7.10 -46.12 -34.34
N GLY A 701 -6.74 -46.49 -33.10
CA GLY A 701 -5.84 -47.61 -32.81
C GLY A 701 -4.34 -47.35 -33.05
N THR A 702 -3.94 -46.21 -33.57
CA THR A 702 -2.52 -45.87 -33.80
C THR A 702 -1.78 -45.67 -32.47
N LYS A 703 -0.54 -46.19 -32.35
CA LYS A 703 0.33 -45.98 -31.18
C LYS A 703 1.16 -44.71 -31.33
N TYR A 704 1.30 -43.93 -30.27
CA TYR A 704 2.02 -42.66 -30.27
C TYR A 704 2.68 -42.35 -28.91
N THR A 705 3.58 -41.37 -28.88
CA THR A 705 4.36 -40.96 -27.69
C THR A 705 4.08 -39.54 -27.19
N ALA A 706 3.40 -38.69 -27.98
CA ALA A 706 2.93 -37.37 -27.54
C ALA A 706 1.62 -36.91 -28.21
N ILE A 707 1.55 -36.94 -29.54
CA ILE A 707 0.38 -36.54 -30.36
C ILE A 707 0.09 -37.63 -31.40
N CYS A 708 -1.17 -37.75 -31.86
CA CYS A 708 -1.60 -38.73 -32.86
C CYS A 708 -1.93 -38.04 -34.19
N ASP A 709 -0.95 -38.02 -35.11
CA ASP A 709 -0.99 -37.25 -36.36
C ASP A 709 -2.15 -37.64 -37.30
N ALA A 710 -2.60 -38.89 -37.24
CA ALA A 710 -3.70 -39.42 -38.06
C ALA A 710 -5.08 -38.79 -37.78
N CYS A 711 -5.26 -38.08 -36.66
CA CYS A 711 -6.56 -37.49 -36.29
C CYS A 711 -6.49 -36.13 -35.58
N ASN A 712 -5.30 -35.51 -35.52
CA ASN A 712 -5.04 -34.12 -35.11
C ASN A 712 -5.94 -33.58 -33.97
N THR A 713 -6.03 -34.32 -32.86
CA THR A 713 -6.85 -33.97 -31.69
C THR A 713 -5.95 -33.86 -30.46
N LEU A 714 -5.96 -32.71 -29.79
CA LEU A 714 -5.13 -32.46 -28.60
C LEU A 714 -5.82 -32.97 -27.32
N ALA A 715 -5.07 -33.63 -26.44
CA ALA A 715 -5.56 -34.10 -25.14
C ALA A 715 -4.81 -33.41 -23.98
N MET A 716 -5.50 -32.59 -23.19
CA MET A 716 -4.98 -32.11 -21.91
C MET A 716 -5.48 -32.98 -20.76
N VAL A 717 -4.55 -33.59 -20.03
CA VAL A 717 -4.84 -34.27 -18.75
C VAL A 717 -4.70 -33.24 -17.62
N TYR A 718 -5.82 -32.76 -17.08
CA TYR A 718 -5.85 -31.95 -15.87
C TYR A 718 -5.92 -32.84 -14.64
N VAL A 719 -4.84 -32.88 -13.85
CA VAL A 719 -4.89 -33.43 -12.48
C VAL A 719 -5.41 -32.34 -11.54
N LYS A 720 -6.59 -32.55 -10.95
CA LYS A 720 -7.13 -31.66 -9.90
C LYS A 720 -6.45 -31.92 -8.56
N SER A 721 -6.23 -30.85 -7.80
CA SER A 721 -5.82 -30.91 -6.40
C SER A 721 -6.94 -31.51 -5.51
N PRO A 722 -6.63 -32.38 -4.52
CA PRO A 722 -7.63 -33.00 -3.66
C PRO A 722 -7.83 -32.25 -2.33
N TYR A 723 -8.93 -31.50 -2.21
CA TYR A 723 -9.44 -31.04 -0.90
C TYR A 723 -10.97 -30.93 -0.91
N LEU A 724 -11.65 -32.06 -0.73
CA LEU A 724 -12.64 -32.28 0.34
C LEU A 724 -13.11 -33.74 0.31
N ALA A 725 -12.91 -34.44 1.44
CA ALA A 725 -13.45 -35.79 1.66
C ALA A 725 -13.92 -35.91 3.11
N THR A 726 -15.00 -35.21 3.45
CA THR A 726 -15.78 -35.52 4.67
C THR A 726 -16.51 -36.83 4.44
N THR A 727 -16.18 -37.85 5.24
CA THR A 727 -16.82 -39.16 5.22
C THR A 727 -18.30 -39.08 5.61
N ILE A 728 -19.16 -39.53 4.71
CA ILE A 728 -20.48 -40.09 5.04
C ILE A 728 -20.48 -41.51 4.50
N GLU A 729 -20.81 -42.49 5.34
CA GLU A 729 -20.84 -43.89 4.95
C GLU A 729 -21.92 -44.16 3.90
N SER A 730 -21.54 -44.79 2.79
CA SER A 730 -22.49 -45.16 1.74
C SER A 730 -23.09 -46.55 1.99
N ARG A 731 -24.34 -46.60 2.45
CA ARG A 731 -25.23 -47.71 2.10
C ARG A 731 -25.98 -47.32 0.83
N GLY A 732 -25.56 -47.94 -0.27
CA GLY A 732 -25.72 -47.39 -1.61
C GLY A 732 -27.15 -47.21 -2.11
N LYS A 733 -27.34 -46.13 -2.89
CA LYS A 733 -28.41 -45.90 -3.86
C LYS A 733 -27.82 -45.08 -5.00
N THR A 734 -28.24 -45.35 -6.23
CA THR A 734 -27.91 -44.52 -7.40
C THR A 734 -28.58 -43.14 -7.30
N PRO A 735 -27.94 -42.05 -7.77
CA PRO A 735 -28.55 -40.71 -7.80
C PRO A 735 -29.89 -40.70 -8.55
N ARG A 736 -30.82 -39.84 -8.14
CA ARG A 736 -32.12 -39.65 -8.80
C ARG A 736 -32.01 -38.52 -9.84
N LEU A 737 -33.07 -38.34 -10.65
CA LEU A 737 -33.10 -37.24 -11.64
C LEU A 737 -33.12 -35.85 -10.98
N GLU A 738 -33.53 -35.76 -9.72
CA GLU A 738 -33.65 -34.50 -8.96
C GLU A 738 -32.27 -33.83 -8.75
N ASP A 739 -31.24 -34.62 -8.44
CA ASP A 739 -29.86 -34.17 -8.17
C ASP A 739 -29.24 -33.37 -9.35
N ARG A 740 -29.68 -33.66 -10.59
CA ARG A 740 -29.21 -32.96 -11.80
C ARG A 740 -29.87 -31.60 -12.04
N GLY A 741 -31.04 -31.36 -11.44
CA GLY A 741 -31.73 -30.06 -11.52
C GLY A 741 -31.04 -29.00 -10.67
N GLU A 742 -30.61 -29.39 -9.46
CA GLU A 742 -29.95 -28.50 -8.51
C GLU A 742 -28.56 -28.05 -9.00
N GLU A 743 -27.73 -28.98 -9.49
CA GLU A 743 -26.39 -28.64 -10.05
C GLU A 743 -26.47 -27.71 -11.27
N ALA A 744 -27.56 -27.80 -12.05
CA ALA A 744 -27.83 -26.91 -13.18
C ALA A 744 -28.31 -25.52 -12.72
N ALA A 745 -29.20 -25.47 -11.73
CA ALA A 745 -29.70 -24.23 -11.13
C ALA A 745 -28.58 -23.45 -10.43
N GLU A 746 -27.68 -24.11 -9.70
CA GLU A 746 -26.55 -23.46 -9.03
C GLU A 746 -25.57 -22.82 -10.03
N LYS A 747 -25.31 -23.48 -11.17
CA LYS A 747 -24.51 -22.92 -12.27
C LYS A 747 -25.19 -21.72 -12.92
N ALA A 748 -26.50 -21.75 -13.12
CA ALA A 748 -27.27 -20.62 -13.63
C ALA A 748 -27.29 -19.45 -12.64
N TYR A 749 -27.36 -19.72 -11.33
CA TYR A 749 -27.30 -18.71 -10.28
C TYR A 749 -25.92 -18.03 -10.22
N LYS A 750 -24.83 -18.79 -10.21
CA LYS A 750 -23.46 -18.25 -10.28
C LYS A 750 -23.20 -17.48 -11.57
N LEU A 751 -23.83 -17.85 -12.70
CA LEU A 751 -23.79 -17.05 -13.92
C LEU A 751 -24.54 -15.72 -13.78
N ALA A 752 -25.61 -15.66 -12.98
CA ALA A 752 -26.34 -14.43 -12.70
C ALA A 752 -25.52 -13.43 -11.88
N GLU A 753 -24.89 -13.91 -10.79
CA GLU A 753 -24.00 -13.10 -9.95
C GLU A 753 -22.82 -12.53 -10.78
N ASN A 754 -22.16 -13.37 -11.57
CA ASN A 754 -21.08 -12.93 -12.46
C ASN A 754 -21.53 -11.90 -13.52
N ARG A 755 -22.76 -12.03 -14.06
CA ARG A 755 -23.33 -11.03 -14.99
C ARG A 755 -23.66 -9.71 -14.30
N PHE A 756 -24.14 -9.75 -13.06
CA PHE A 756 -24.42 -8.56 -12.27
C PHE A 756 -23.13 -7.79 -11.95
N LEU A 757 -22.05 -8.49 -11.59
CA LEU A 757 -20.73 -7.90 -11.32
C LEU A 757 -20.11 -7.19 -12.54
N VAL A 758 -20.50 -7.55 -13.77
CA VAL A 758 -20.09 -6.84 -15.01
C VAL A 758 -21.16 -5.88 -15.55
N ASN A 759 -22.14 -5.50 -14.72
CA ASN A 759 -23.25 -4.59 -15.06
C ASN A 759 -24.21 -5.06 -16.18
N ASP A 760 -24.18 -6.34 -16.58
CA ASP A 760 -25.21 -6.96 -17.44
C ASP A 760 -26.46 -7.30 -16.60
N ILE A 761 -27.13 -6.27 -16.08
CA ILE A 761 -28.32 -6.39 -15.23
C ILE A 761 -29.42 -7.22 -15.92
N ALA A 762 -29.60 -7.03 -17.23
CA ALA A 762 -30.61 -7.75 -18.00
C ALA A 762 -30.26 -9.25 -18.18
N GLY A 763 -28.98 -9.60 -18.35
CA GLY A 763 -28.52 -10.99 -18.40
C GLY A 763 -28.44 -11.65 -17.02
N ALA A 764 -28.11 -10.90 -15.97
CA ALA A 764 -28.19 -11.35 -14.58
C ALA A 764 -29.63 -11.77 -14.24
N LEU A 765 -30.60 -10.91 -14.54
CA LEU A 765 -32.02 -11.20 -14.33
C LEU A 765 -32.49 -12.43 -15.15
N ARG A 766 -32.04 -12.59 -16.40
CA ARG A 766 -32.35 -13.79 -17.20
C ARG A 766 -31.76 -15.06 -16.58
N ALA A 767 -30.49 -15.04 -16.17
CA ALA A 767 -29.82 -16.20 -15.57
C ALA A 767 -30.41 -16.58 -14.20
N ALA A 768 -30.77 -15.59 -13.37
CA ALA A 768 -31.41 -15.83 -12.07
C ALA A 768 -32.83 -16.41 -12.24
N ARG A 769 -33.62 -15.91 -13.19
CA ARG A 769 -34.94 -16.49 -13.52
C ARG A 769 -34.83 -17.91 -14.10
N GLU A 770 -33.77 -18.23 -14.85
CA GLU A 770 -33.54 -19.61 -15.33
C GLU A 770 -33.11 -20.54 -14.19
N ALA A 771 -32.26 -20.10 -13.26
CA ALA A 771 -31.99 -20.84 -12.03
C ALA A 771 -33.28 -21.12 -11.24
N GLN A 772 -34.17 -20.11 -11.13
CA GLN A 772 -35.46 -20.23 -10.43
C GLN A 772 -36.47 -21.13 -11.17
N ARG A 773 -36.32 -21.27 -12.50
CA ARG A 773 -37.06 -22.24 -13.32
C ARG A 773 -36.56 -23.67 -13.08
N LEU A 774 -35.25 -23.86 -12.95
CA LEU A 774 -34.60 -25.16 -12.77
C LEU A 774 -34.77 -25.71 -11.34
N PHE A 775 -34.66 -24.88 -10.31
CA PHE A 775 -34.84 -25.28 -8.91
C PHE A 775 -35.43 -24.14 -8.06
N ARG A 776 -36.72 -24.24 -7.71
CA ARG A 776 -37.46 -23.16 -7.03
C ARG A 776 -37.07 -22.95 -5.56
N SER A 777 -36.49 -23.96 -4.92
CA SER A 777 -36.19 -24.01 -3.48
C SER A 777 -34.75 -23.61 -3.14
N LEU A 778 -33.95 -23.18 -4.11
CA LEU A 778 -32.55 -22.84 -3.90
C LEU A 778 -32.41 -21.60 -2.97
N PRO A 779 -31.69 -21.68 -1.84
CA PRO A 779 -31.63 -20.59 -0.86
C PRO A 779 -31.13 -19.26 -1.44
N GLY A 780 -31.73 -18.15 -1.02
CA GLY A 780 -31.37 -16.78 -1.44
C GLY A 780 -31.80 -16.37 -2.86
N LEU A 781 -32.03 -17.33 -3.75
CA LEU A 781 -32.33 -17.12 -5.18
C LEU A 781 -33.50 -16.16 -5.45
N ALA A 782 -34.59 -16.26 -4.68
CA ALA A 782 -35.74 -15.36 -4.80
C ALA A 782 -35.40 -13.90 -4.49
N ASN A 783 -34.51 -13.64 -3.52
CA ASN A 783 -34.07 -12.30 -3.15
C ASN A 783 -33.15 -11.71 -4.22
N ALA A 784 -32.30 -12.54 -4.84
CA ALA A 784 -31.44 -12.12 -5.95
C ALA A 784 -32.26 -11.75 -7.20
N VAL A 785 -33.28 -12.54 -7.56
CA VAL A 785 -34.22 -12.19 -8.64
C VAL A 785 -34.89 -10.85 -8.35
N ALA A 786 -35.45 -10.65 -7.15
CA ALA A 786 -36.09 -9.39 -6.77
C ALA A 786 -35.13 -8.18 -6.83
N ALA A 787 -33.88 -8.34 -6.37
CA ALA A 787 -32.86 -7.29 -6.47
C ALA A 787 -32.54 -6.94 -7.93
N TYR A 788 -32.34 -7.93 -8.80
CA TYR A 788 -32.06 -7.71 -10.22
C TYR A 788 -33.26 -7.10 -10.96
N GLU A 789 -34.50 -7.36 -10.53
CA GLU A 789 -35.71 -6.69 -11.05
C GLU A 789 -35.76 -5.21 -10.68
N VAL A 790 -35.42 -4.85 -9.43
CA VAL A 790 -35.31 -3.44 -9.00
C VAL A 790 -34.21 -2.71 -9.79
N HIS A 791 -33.05 -3.34 -9.98
CA HIS A 791 -31.97 -2.77 -10.81
C HIS A 791 -32.37 -2.63 -12.29
N ALA A 792 -33.12 -3.58 -12.87
CA ALA A 792 -33.62 -3.49 -14.24
C ALA A 792 -34.69 -2.40 -14.42
N ALA A 793 -35.54 -2.18 -13.40
CA ALA A 793 -36.50 -1.08 -13.39
C ALA A 793 -35.79 0.28 -13.31
N ALA A 794 -34.80 0.43 -12.43
CA ALA A 794 -34.00 1.66 -12.32
C ALA A 794 -33.22 1.96 -13.61
N ALA A 795 -32.72 0.93 -14.30
CA ALA A 795 -32.02 1.08 -15.58
C ALA A 795 -32.94 1.48 -16.75
N SER A 796 -34.25 1.22 -16.66
CA SER A 796 -35.23 1.58 -17.70
C SER A 796 -35.93 2.94 -17.46
N SER A 797 -35.74 3.56 -16.30
CA SER A 797 -36.29 4.90 -15.98
C SER A 797 -35.30 6.05 -16.24
N ARG A 798 -35.18 6.51 -17.50
CA ARG A 798 -34.69 7.86 -17.85
C ARG A 798 -35.62 8.52 -18.89
N PRO A 799 -36.03 9.81 -18.74
CA PRO A 799 -37.10 10.36 -19.56
C PRO A 799 -36.62 10.96 -20.88
N SER A 800 -37.35 10.70 -21.97
CA SER A 800 -37.35 11.53 -23.18
C SER A 800 -38.21 12.79 -22.95
N GLY A 801 -37.71 13.98 -23.29
CA GLY A 801 -38.42 15.23 -23.03
C GLY A 801 -39.06 15.87 -24.27
N SER A 802 -40.27 16.44 -24.12
CA SER A 802 -40.60 17.82 -24.56
C SER A 802 -42.06 18.22 -24.27
N ASN A 803 -42.28 19.54 -24.18
CA ASN A 803 -43.54 20.29 -24.34
C ASN A 803 -44.69 20.20 -23.30
N ALA A 804 -44.64 21.18 -22.39
CA ALA A 804 -45.67 22.23 -22.20
C ALA A 804 -46.89 22.07 -21.25
N SER A 805 -47.21 23.22 -20.62
CA SER A 805 -48.49 23.66 -20.00
C SER A 805 -48.77 23.41 -18.50
N SER A 806 -48.58 24.50 -17.72
CA SER A 806 -49.46 25.08 -16.66
C SER A 806 -50.04 24.28 -15.48
N THR A 807 -49.90 24.92 -14.30
CA THR A 807 -50.77 24.90 -13.08
C THR A 807 -50.85 23.64 -12.21
N GLY A 808 -50.62 23.81 -10.89
CA GLY A 808 -50.94 22.80 -9.86
C GLY A 808 -49.91 22.69 -8.72
N ALA A 809 -50.23 23.22 -7.54
CA ALA A 809 -49.50 23.05 -6.26
C ALA A 809 -50.54 23.24 -5.11
N PRO A 810 -50.34 22.76 -3.84
CA PRO A 810 -49.05 22.53 -3.18
C PRO A 810 -48.96 21.33 -2.16
N LYS A 811 -47.81 21.26 -1.44
CA LYS A 811 -47.52 20.50 -0.18
C LYS A 811 -47.39 18.96 -0.28
N SER A 812 -46.56 18.26 0.53
CA SER A 812 -45.36 18.63 1.33
C SER A 812 -44.66 17.39 1.94
N LYS A 813 -43.31 17.35 2.00
CA LYS A 813 -42.51 16.51 2.93
C LYS A 813 -41.17 17.19 3.28
N PRO A 814 -40.60 16.97 4.49
CA PRO A 814 -39.23 17.38 4.86
C PRO A 814 -38.19 16.32 4.40
N GLY A 815 -36.88 16.58 4.40
CA GLY A 815 -36.16 17.84 4.67
C GLY A 815 -34.65 17.56 4.78
N GLN A 816 -33.87 17.88 3.74
CA GLN A 816 -32.42 17.70 3.71
C GLN A 816 -31.69 19.03 3.94
N ALA A 817 -30.57 18.99 4.65
CA ALA A 817 -29.64 20.12 4.74
C ALA A 817 -29.03 20.41 3.35
N ARG A 818 -28.67 21.68 3.11
CA ARG A 818 -28.03 22.14 1.88
C ARG A 818 -26.79 22.96 2.20
N ALA A 819 -25.61 22.37 2.04
CA ALA A 819 -24.35 23.11 2.04
C ALA A 819 -24.42 24.24 1.00
N CYS A 820 -24.01 25.45 1.38
CA CYS A 820 -24.21 26.65 0.58
C CYS A 820 -22.87 27.23 0.13
N THR A 821 -22.71 27.50 -1.17
CA THR A 821 -21.50 28.13 -1.71
C THR A 821 -21.52 29.64 -1.47
N ARG A 822 -20.48 30.18 -0.83
CA ARG A 822 -20.24 31.63 -0.74
C ARG A 822 -18.86 32.00 -1.24
N THR A 823 -18.74 33.18 -1.84
CA THR A 823 -17.45 33.77 -2.22
C THR A 823 -16.79 34.40 -1.00
N VAL A 824 -15.64 33.88 -0.60
CA VAL A 824 -14.81 34.39 0.50
C VAL A 824 -13.65 35.18 -0.10
N GLN A 825 -13.47 36.43 0.34
CA GLN A 825 -12.34 37.26 -0.07
C GLN A 825 -11.24 37.21 1.00
N CYS A 826 -10.01 36.87 0.61
CA CYS A 826 -8.88 36.78 1.53
C CYS A 826 -8.41 38.17 1.97
N PRO A 827 -8.42 38.52 3.27
CA PRO A 827 -7.97 39.83 3.74
C PRO A 827 -6.46 40.04 3.57
N HIS A 828 -5.67 38.97 3.44
CA HIS A 828 -4.21 39.03 3.33
C HIS A 828 -3.70 39.27 1.90
N CYS A 829 -4.52 39.07 0.86
CA CYS A 829 -4.09 39.26 -0.54
C CYS A 829 -5.20 39.71 -1.51
N GLY A 830 -6.40 40.02 -1.02
CA GLY A 830 -7.55 40.44 -1.84
C GLY A 830 -8.15 39.36 -2.75
N PHE A 831 -7.57 38.16 -2.82
CA PHE A 831 -8.04 37.08 -3.70
C PHE A 831 -9.38 36.51 -3.23
N SER A 832 -10.40 36.58 -4.09
CA SER A 832 -11.73 36.02 -3.87
C SER A 832 -11.84 34.61 -4.43
N PHE A 833 -12.35 33.68 -3.63
CA PHE A 833 -12.53 32.28 -3.99
C PHE A 833 -13.84 31.74 -3.40
N VAL A 834 -14.49 30.80 -4.09
CA VAL A 834 -15.74 30.19 -3.60
C VAL A 834 -15.40 29.04 -2.65
N SER A 835 -16.13 28.97 -1.53
CA SER A 835 -16.04 27.87 -0.57
C SER A 835 -17.44 27.32 -0.27
N LEU A 836 -17.53 26.00 -0.06
CA LEU A 836 -18.71 25.35 0.49
C LEU A 836 -18.70 25.56 2.00
N ILE A 837 -19.81 26.07 2.53
CA ILE A 837 -19.99 26.34 3.95
C ILE A 837 -21.28 25.65 4.37
N ASP A 838 -21.18 24.74 5.34
CA ASP A 838 -22.31 24.40 6.22
C ASP A 838 -22.34 25.42 7.36
N ASP A 839 -23.53 25.91 7.70
CA ASP A 839 -23.69 27.08 8.59
C ASP A 839 -23.31 26.81 10.08
N GLU A 840 -22.84 25.60 10.43
CA GLU A 840 -22.44 25.23 11.80
C GLU A 840 -20.92 25.12 12.05
N PHE A 841 -20.05 25.04 11.03
CA PHE A 841 -18.59 24.89 11.22
C PHE A 841 -17.76 25.85 10.37
N PHE A 842 -17.02 26.78 11.02
CA PHE A 842 -16.25 27.84 10.35
C PHE A 842 -14.80 27.98 10.86
N PHE A 843 -13.99 26.93 10.72
CA PHE A 843 -12.54 27.00 10.94
C PHE A 843 -11.75 26.27 9.84
N GLY A 844 -10.57 26.80 9.49
CA GLY A 844 -9.58 26.12 8.65
C GLY A 844 -9.51 26.53 7.17
N VAL A 845 -10.41 27.40 6.68
CA VAL A 845 -10.39 27.85 5.27
C VAL A 845 -9.10 28.63 4.96
N LYS A 846 -8.18 28.02 4.21
CA LYS A 846 -6.97 28.69 3.70
C LYS A 846 -7.22 29.29 2.33
N CYS A 847 -6.70 30.49 2.09
CA CYS A 847 -6.80 31.12 0.79
C CYS A 847 -6.03 30.29 -0.25
N VAL A 848 -6.73 29.83 -1.30
CA VAL A 848 -6.13 28.99 -2.35
C VAL A 848 -4.95 29.65 -3.07
N HIS A 849 -4.89 30.99 -3.08
CA HIS A 849 -3.80 31.80 -3.64
C HIS A 849 -2.60 31.89 -2.67
N CYS A 850 -2.70 32.66 -1.59
CA CYS A 850 -1.56 32.95 -0.71
C CYS A 850 -1.33 31.93 0.43
N LYS A 851 -2.14 30.86 0.52
CA LYS A 851 -2.11 29.78 1.54
C LYS A 851 -2.27 30.20 3.01
N GLN A 852 -2.28 31.50 3.31
CA GLN A 852 -2.65 32.06 4.61
C GLN A 852 -4.07 31.63 5.02
N GLN A 853 -4.29 31.50 6.33
CA GLN A 853 -5.57 31.06 6.89
C GLN A 853 -6.55 32.23 7.00
N VAL A 854 -7.73 32.08 6.39
CA VAL A 854 -8.80 33.09 6.42
C VAL A 854 -9.70 32.79 7.62
N SER A 855 -9.23 33.14 8.81
CA SER A 855 -9.98 33.05 10.07
C SER A 855 -9.83 34.33 10.88
N THR A 856 -10.92 35.05 11.10
CA THR A 856 -10.96 36.28 11.91
C THR A 856 -11.49 36.01 13.31
N PRO A 857 -10.88 36.58 14.36
CA PRO A 857 -11.54 36.69 15.66
C PRO A 857 -12.76 37.61 15.55
N TRP A 858 -13.94 37.01 15.75
CA TRP A 858 -15.30 37.57 15.87
C TRP A 858 -15.48 39.10 15.89
N TRP A 859 -16.47 39.58 15.12
CA TRP A 859 -17.07 40.90 15.29
C TRP A 859 -17.69 41.07 16.69
N ARG A 860 -16.92 41.59 17.66
CA ARG A 860 -17.55 42.31 18.77
C ARG A 860 -18.11 43.63 18.24
N ARG A 861 -19.38 43.90 18.54
CA ARG A 861 -19.96 45.25 18.47
C ARG A 861 -19.14 46.21 19.35
N PRO A 862 -19.15 47.53 19.08
CA PRO A 862 -18.35 48.51 19.81
C PRO A 862 -18.63 48.47 21.32
N ALA A 863 -17.59 48.68 22.12
CA ALA A 863 -17.72 48.74 23.56
C ALA A 863 -18.26 50.11 24.00
N THR A 864 -19.47 50.12 24.56
CA THR A 864 -19.89 51.20 25.48
C THR A 864 -19.23 50.98 26.84
N ALA A 865 -18.33 51.89 27.22
CA ALA A 865 -17.85 52.18 28.58
C ALA A 865 -17.40 51.01 29.49
N GLY A 866 -16.07 50.79 29.53
CA GLY A 866 -15.29 50.89 30.77
C GLY A 866 -15.36 49.81 31.87
N ARG A 867 -14.23 49.14 32.10
CA ARG A 867 -13.39 49.31 33.33
C ARG A 867 -11.97 48.76 33.08
N ALA A 868 -11.01 49.22 33.89
CA ALA A 868 -9.57 48.99 33.70
C ALA A 868 -9.03 47.79 34.52
N PRO A 869 -7.90 47.17 34.13
CA PRO A 869 -7.24 46.12 34.90
C PRO A 869 -6.45 46.67 36.11
N PRO A 870 -6.18 45.84 37.15
CA PRO A 870 -5.34 46.21 38.29
C PRO A 870 -3.83 46.22 37.95
N PRO A 871 -2.99 46.98 38.70
CA PRO A 871 -1.58 47.19 38.38
C PRO A 871 -0.61 46.17 39.04
N PRO A 872 0.61 45.98 38.47
CA PRO A 872 1.70 45.27 39.12
C PRO A 872 2.43 46.13 40.19
N PRO A 873 3.18 45.51 41.13
CA PRO A 873 3.91 46.22 42.20
C PRO A 873 5.19 46.93 41.72
N LYS A 874 5.67 47.89 42.53
CA LYS A 874 6.77 48.83 42.21
C LYS A 874 8.11 48.50 42.90
N PRO A 875 9.26 48.86 42.29
CA PRO A 875 10.51 49.15 42.99
C PRO A 875 10.60 50.62 43.51
N SER A 876 11.69 50.91 44.24
CA SER A 876 12.01 52.18 44.94
C SER A 876 12.70 53.26 44.05
N PRO A 877 12.88 54.54 44.51
CA PRO A 877 12.74 55.70 43.61
C PRO A 877 13.95 56.64 43.37
N SER A 878 13.75 57.57 42.41
CA SER A 878 14.34 58.93 42.24
C SER A 878 15.75 59.07 41.61
N PRO A 879 16.14 60.26 41.05
CA PRO A 879 15.36 61.47 40.67
C PRO A 879 15.55 61.94 39.19
N SER A 880 14.80 62.98 38.76
CA SER A 880 14.87 63.65 37.43
C SER A 880 15.95 64.76 37.37
N PRO A 881 16.40 65.27 36.18
CA PRO A 881 15.74 66.45 35.54
C PRO A 881 15.70 66.43 33.96
N PRO A 882 16.00 67.48 33.13
CA PRO A 882 14.99 68.15 32.29
C PRO A 882 15.26 68.21 30.74
N PRO A 883 14.32 68.75 29.91
CA PRO A 883 14.41 68.88 28.42
C PRO A 883 14.62 70.35 27.93
N PRO A 884 14.47 70.75 26.62
CA PRO A 884 14.62 70.10 25.28
C PRO A 884 15.63 70.90 24.37
N GLN A 885 15.63 70.75 23.01
CA GLN A 885 15.86 71.79 21.94
C GLN A 885 15.88 71.17 20.48
N PRO A 886 15.77 71.94 19.34
CA PRO A 886 15.47 71.40 17.99
C PRO A 886 16.31 71.91 16.75
N SER A 887 16.03 71.36 15.55
CA SER A 887 16.39 71.85 14.16
C SER A 887 17.84 71.58 13.65
N PRO A 888 18.22 71.72 12.34
CA PRO A 888 17.56 72.39 11.19
C PRO A 888 17.52 71.62 9.81
N ARG A 889 17.21 72.36 8.71
CA ARG A 889 17.12 72.04 7.24
C ARG A 889 18.15 72.91 6.43
N PRO A 890 18.20 73.04 5.06
CA PRO A 890 17.50 72.42 3.88
C PRO A 890 18.52 71.59 3.04
N PRO A 891 18.75 71.67 1.69
CA PRO A 891 18.06 72.25 0.47
C PRO A 891 16.70 71.58 0.07
N ARG A 892 15.99 71.76 -1.08
CA ARG A 892 16.07 72.52 -2.38
C ARG A 892 16.92 71.97 -3.58
N GLU A 893 16.55 72.03 -4.88
CA GLU A 893 15.25 72.13 -5.62
C GLU A 893 15.44 71.99 -7.17
N ARG A 894 14.45 71.46 -7.92
CA ARG A 894 14.07 71.83 -9.33
C ARG A 894 12.84 71.05 -9.87
N GLU A 895 11.68 71.71 -9.82
CA GLU A 895 10.77 72.06 -10.95
C GLU A 895 10.89 71.32 -12.33
N THR A 896 9.84 71.10 -13.15
CA THR A 896 8.50 71.75 -13.31
C THR A 896 7.42 70.78 -13.94
N PRO A 897 6.33 71.15 -14.68
CA PRO A 897 4.95 71.24 -14.16
C PRO A 897 3.92 70.33 -14.95
N PRO A 898 2.65 70.74 -15.22
CA PRO A 898 1.46 70.57 -14.39
C PRO A 898 0.38 69.63 -14.99
N ALA A 899 -0.72 69.39 -14.26
CA ALA A 899 -1.85 68.57 -14.71
C ALA A 899 -3.21 69.31 -14.69
N PRO A 900 -4.07 69.17 -15.72
CA PRO A 900 -5.47 69.62 -15.75
C PRO A 900 -6.47 68.44 -15.94
N PRO A 901 -7.80 68.68 -15.96
CA PRO A 901 -8.67 69.12 -14.86
C PRO A 901 -9.72 68.02 -14.49
N PRO A 902 -10.56 68.19 -13.44
CA PRO A 902 -11.39 67.11 -12.90
C PRO A 902 -12.86 67.04 -13.39
N GLU A 903 -13.51 65.91 -13.06
CA GLU A 903 -14.97 65.69 -12.94
C GLU A 903 -15.81 65.57 -14.25
N PRO A 904 -17.04 64.98 -14.25
CA PRO A 904 -18.07 64.91 -13.19
C PRO A 904 -18.47 63.53 -12.64
N ALA A 905 -19.27 63.52 -11.57
CA ALA A 905 -19.80 62.32 -10.89
C ALA A 905 -21.33 62.14 -11.00
N PRO A 906 -21.85 60.92 -11.32
CA PRO A 906 -23.27 60.55 -11.29
C PRO A 906 -23.60 59.54 -10.12
N PRO A 907 -24.87 59.20 -9.79
CA PRO A 907 -25.48 59.67 -8.54
C PRO A 907 -25.84 58.57 -7.52
N ARG A 908 -26.43 58.97 -6.38
CA ARG A 908 -26.79 58.08 -5.25
C ARG A 908 -28.16 57.41 -5.36
N SER A 909 -28.19 56.12 -4.96
CA SER A 909 -29.35 55.33 -4.48
C SER A 909 -30.44 54.91 -5.49
N GLY A 910 -31.09 53.77 -5.21
CA GLY A 910 -32.36 53.35 -5.83
C GLY A 910 -32.28 52.22 -6.87
N SER A 911 -32.64 50.99 -6.44
CA SER A 911 -32.88 49.78 -7.27
C SER A 911 -31.68 49.16 -8.01
N SER A 912 -31.69 47.83 -8.13
CA SER A 912 -30.67 47.05 -8.84
C SER A 912 -30.97 46.93 -10.34
N LYS A 913 -30.45 47.85 -11.15
CA LYS A 913 -30.38 47.72 -12.62
C LYS A 913 -28.95 47.99 -13.09
N SER A 914 -28.40 47.10 -13.92
CA SER A 914 -27.06 47.23 -14.46
C SER A 914 -27.00 48.31 -15.54
N TRP A 915 -26.25 49.38 -15.28
CA TRP A 915 -26.04 50.44 -16.26
C TRP A 915 -25.17 49.90 -17.42
N LYS A 916 -25.65 50.10 -18.66
CA LYS A 916 -24.93 49.75 -19.88
C LYS A 916 -24.57 51.01 -20.68
N PHE A 917 -23.43 50.97 -21.33
CA PHE A 917 -22.82 52.04 -22.12
C PHE A 917 -22.15 51.43 -23.36
N ARG A 918 -21.91 52.22 -24.42
CA ARG A 918 -21.22 51.70 -25.63
C ARG A 918 -19.79 51.29 -25.27
N CYS A 919 -19.32 50.18 -25.84
CA CYS A 919 -18.00 49.64 -25.56
C CYS A 919 -16.88 50.61 -26.00
N PRO A 920 -15.98 51.04 -25.09
CA PRO A 920 -14.86 51.94 -25.41
C PRO A 920 -13.64 51.19 -25.98
N GLY A 921 -13.88 50.07 -26.67
CA GLY A 921 -12.84 49.23 -27.26
C GLY A 921 -12.90 49.24 -28.78
N GLU A 922 -11.77 48.92 -29.41
CA GLU A 922 -11.60 48.83 -30.87
C GLU A 922 -11.25 47.40 -31.28
N CYS A 923 -11.69 46.97 -32.46
CA CYS A 923 -11.46 45.62 -32.93
C CYS A 923 -10.03 45.44 -33.45
N GLY A 924 -9.23 44.62 -32.76
CA GLY A 924 -7.83 44.34 -33.14
C GLY A 924 -7.61 43.72 -34.53
N ARG A 925 -8.68 43.41 -35.29
CA ARG A 925 -8.61 42.95 -36.69
C ARG A 925 -8.79 44.05 -37.74
N CYS A 926 -9.45 45.16 -37.41
CA CYS A 926 -9.78 46.21 -38.38
C CYS A 926 -9.83 47.65 -37.82
N GLY A 927 -9.54 47.87 -36.54
CA GLY A 927 -9.58 49.19 -35.88
C GLY A 927 -10.98 49.74 -35.58
N ALA A 928 -12.06 49.15 -36.12
CA ALA A 928 -13.41 49.66 -35.91
C ALA A 928 -13.85 49.60 -34.43
N ARG A 929 -14.48 50.67 -33.94
CA ARG A 929 -15.01 50.77 -32.56
C ARG A 929 -16.18 49.83 -32.34
N TYR A 930 -16.21 49.15 -31.19
CA TYR A 930 -17.33 48.29 -30.83
C TYR A 930 -18.59 49.10 -30.51
N THR A 931 -19.58 49.01 -31.39
CA THR A 931 -20.93 49.59 -31.31
C THR A 931 -21.76 49.10 -30.12
N ALA A 932 -21.47 47.89 -29.64
CA ALA A 932 -22.26 47.14 -28.66
C ALA A 932 -22.32 47.80 -27.27
N SER A 933 -23.48 47.66 -26.62
CA SER A 933 -23.73 48.18 -25.26
C SER A 933 -23.42 47.14 -24.18
N VAL A 934 -22.46 47.49 -23.32
CA VAL A 934 -21.80 46.64 -22.31
C VAL A 934 -21.84 47.32 -20.93
N SER A 935 -21.53 46.60 -19.86
CA SER A 935 -21.17 47.20 -18.56
C SER A 935 -19.71 46.90 -18.21
N VAL A 936 -19.24 47.33 -17.04
CA VAL A 936 -17.93 46.87 -16.52
C VAL A 936 -17.96 45.34 -16.38
N GLY A 937 -16.92 44.66 -16.87
CA GLY A 937 -16.83 43.20 -16.99
C GLY A 937 -16.17 42.75 -18.31
N THR A 938 -15.98 41.44 -18.48
CA THR A 938 -15.46 40.86 -19.74
C THR A 938 -16.61 40.43 -20.64
N TRP A 939 -16.59 40.88 -21.90
CA TRP A 939 -17.64 40.63 -22.88
C TRP A 939 -17.07 39.96 -24.12
N HIS A 940 -17.81 39.03 -24.72
CA HIS A 940 -17.49 38.50 -26.04
C HIS A 940 -18.27 39.31 -27.08
N ILE A 941 -17.58 40.16 -27.86
CA ILE A 941 -18.20 41.17 -28.71
C ILE A 941 -17.85 40.90 -30.18
N LYS A 942 -18.88 40.88 -31.04
CA LYS A 942 -18.73 40.87 -32.50
C LYS A 942 -18.39 42.28 -32.99
N CYS A 943 -17.45 42.41 -33.92
CA CYS A 943 -17.28 43.62 -34.70
C CYS A 943 -18.32 43.63 -35.83
N ASP A 944 -19.04 44.74 -36.01
CA ASP A 944 -20.05 44.84 -37.06
C ASP A 944 -19.39 44.86 -38.45
N GLU A 945 -18.38 45.70 -38.69
CA GLU A 945 -17.61 45.75 -39.96
C GLU A 945 -16.99 44.43 -40.40
N CYS A 946 -16.14 43.80 -39.57
CA CYS A 946 -15.35 42.63 -40.00
C CYS A 946 -15.89 41.28 -39.51
N HIS A 947 -17.02 41.29 -38.80
CA HIS A 947 -17.72 40.14 -38.23
C HIS A 947 -16.91 39.23 -37.27
N ALA A 948 -15.66 39.56 -36.97
CA ALA A 948 -14.84 38.84 -36.00
C ALA A 948 -15.35 39.06 -34.57
N TYR A 949 -15.31 38.01 -33.75
CA TYR A 949 -15.58 38.09 -32.32
C TYR A 949 -14.26 38.23 -31.55
N ALA A 950 -14.24 39.04 -30.50
CA ALA A 950 -13.13 39.13 -29.55
C ALA A 950 -13.65 39.18 -28.11
N MET A 951 -12.83 38.73 -27.16
CA MET A 951 -13.06 39.07 -25.75
C MET A 951 -12.55 40.49 -25.48
N VAL A 952 -13.40 41.33 -24.90
CA VAL A 952 -13.10 42.72 -24.55
C VAL A 952 -13.33 42.88 -23.05
N CYS A 953 -12.26 43.12 -22.30
CA CYS A 953 -12.33 43.36 -20.86
C CYS A 953 -12.57 44.85 -20.60
N VAL A 954 -13.82 45.20 -20.30
CA VAL A 954 -14.30 46.57 -20.10
C VAL A 954 -14.13 46.95 -18.63
N ARG A 955 -13.24 47.91 -18.34
CA ARG A 955 -12.89 48.30 -16.96
C ARG A 955 -13.65 49.54 -16.48
N SER A 956 -14.08 50.41 -17.39
CA SER A 956 -14.93 51.57 -17.12
C SER A 956 -15.71 51.98 -18.39
N PRO A 957 -16.64 52.96 -18.32
CA PRO A 957 -17.30 53.51 -19.52
C PRO A 957 -16.35 54.08 -20.59
N TYR A 958 -15.10 54.35 -20.23
CA TYR A 958 -14.12 55.02 -21.08
C TYR A 958 -12.85 54.17 -21.31
N ARG A 959 -12.78 52.94 -20.79
CA ARG A 959 -11.57 52.10 -20.87
C ARG A 959 -11.90 50.61 -20.99
N ALA A 960 -11.45 50.00 -22.08
CA ALA A 960 -11.47 48.56 -22.31
C ALA A 960 -10.10 48.06 -22.78
N THR A 961 -9.87 46.75 -22.66
CA THR A 961 -8.66 46.07 -23.14
C THR A 961 -9.03 44.72 -23.76
N THR A 962 -8.75 44.52 -25.05
CA THR A 962 -8.71 43.21 -25.70
C THR A 962 -7.43 42.46 -25.28
N PRO A 963 -7.49 41.18 -24.89
CA PRO A 963 -6.32 40.32 -24.89
C PRO A 963 -5.93 40.01 -26.34
N ASP A 964 -4.63 40.06 -26.66
CA ASP A 964 -4.15 39.81 -28.02
C ASP A 964 -4.31 38.35 -28.44
N ILE A 965 -4.68 38.13 -29.70
CA ILE A 965 -4.88 36.80 -30.30
C ILE A 965 -4.13 36.73 -31.64
N PHE A 966 -2.97 36.08 -31.60
CA PHE A 966 -2.22 35.41 -32.70
C PHE A 966 -2.01 36.13 -34.05
N GLY A 967 -0.74 36.25 -34.43
CA GLY A 967 -0.33 36.33 -35.84
C GLY A 967 -0.10 34.93 -36.42
N ALA A 968 -0.72 34.64 -37.56
CA ALA A 968 -0.46 33.43 -38.36
C ALA A 968 0.00 33.83 -39.77
N LEU A 969 0.87 33.02 -40.38
CA LEU A 969 1.23 33.15 -41.79
C LEU A 969 0.91 31.86 -42.55
N GLY A 970 0.07 31.99 -43.57
CA GLY A 970 -0.16 30.97 -44.60
C GLY A 970 -0.02 31.60 -45.98
N ASN A 971 0.70 30.92 -46.86
CA ASN A 971 0.82 31.13 -48.31
C ASN A 971 1.25 32.52 -48.83
N SER A 972 2.44 32.54 -49.43
CA SER A 972 2.61 33.09 -50.78
C SER A 972 3.58 32.19 -51.57
N GLN A 973 3.43 32.13 -52.90
CA GLN A 973 4.23 31.28 -53.77
C GLN A 973 5.38 32.04 -54.44
N GLN A 974 6.39 31.26 -54.85
CA GLN A 974 7.37 31.51 -55.93
C GLN A 974 7.37 32.89 -56.63
N ARG A 975 8.55 33.53 -56.68
CA ARG A 975 9.37 33.46 -57.91
C ARG A 975 10.84 33.86 -57.68
N ASN A 976 11.68 33.35 -58.59
CA ASN A 976 13.03 33.78 -58.97
C ASN A 976 14.15 33.77 -57.89
N SER A 977 14.92 32.67 -57.91
CA SER A 977 16.39 32.62 -58.09
C SER A 977 17.24 33.82 -57.60
N SER A 978 18.33 33.61 -56.85
CA SER A 978 19.43 32.72 -57.26
C SER A 978 20.35 32.25 -56.11
N SER A 979 21.32 31.39 -56.46
CA SER A 979 22.38 30.80 -55.61
C SER A 979 23.09 31.78 -54.66
N SER A 980 23.51 31.40 -53.44
CA SER A 980 24.53 30.35 -53.19
C SER A 980 24.69 30.01 -51.69
N ARG A 981 25.40 28.91 -51.37
CA ARG A 981 25.93 28.58 -50.02
C ARG A 981 27.33 29.18 -49.83
N PRO A 982 27.80 29.38 -48.58
CA PRO A 982 28.72 28.39 -48.00
C PRO A 982 28.34 27.96 -46.56
N SER A 983 29.23 27.26 -45.86
CA SER A 983 28.97 26.52 -44.61
C SER A 983 30.05 26.72 -43.53
N VAL A 984 29.76 26.23 -42.31
CA VAL A 984 30.66 26.13 -41.12
C VAL A 984 30.92 27.48 -40.41
N SER A 985 30.54 27.67 -39.13
CA SER A 985 31.33 27.17 -38.00
C SER A 985 30.67 27.31 -36.60
N ARG A 986 31.03 26.36 -35.72
CA ARG A 986 31.17 26.35 -34.24
C ARG A 986 30.40 27.31 -33.29
N ALA A 987 29.89 26.67 -32.23
CA ALA A 987 29.78 27.13 -30.84
C ALA A 987 28.71 28.20 -30.51
N CYS A 988 28.06 28.18 -29.34
CA CYS A 988 28.51 27.65 -28.05
C CYS A 988 27.46 26.82 -27.27
N ASN A 989 27.92 26.04 -26.29
CA ASN A 989 27.06 25.44 -25.27
C ASN A 989 26.47 26.54 -24.36
N PHE A 990 25.21 26.40 -23.96
CA PHE A 990 24.70 27.07 -22.76
C PHE A 990 24.26 26.03 -21.74
N VAL A 991 25.03 25.92 -20.66
CA VAL A 991 24.58 25.25 -19.43
C VAL A 991 23.66 26.23 -18.71
N CYS A 992 22.35 25.99 -18.78
CA CYS A 992 21.41 26.73 -17.96
C CYS A 992 21.49 26.24 -16.51
N HIS A 993 22.23 26.97 -15.67
CA HIS A 993 21.99 26.95 -14.23
C HIS A 993 20.53 27.33 -13.93
N GLY A 994 20.04 26.89 -12.76
CA GLY A 994 18.62 26.80 -12.46
C GLY A 994 17.82 28.09 -12.67
N ASP A 995 16.75 27.98 -13.45
CA ASP A 995 15.62 28.90 -13.49
C ASP A 995 14.34 28.06 -13.43
N GLY A 996 13.69 28.04 -12.27
CA GLY A 996 12.61 27.08 -11.96
C GLY A 996 11.36 27.17 -12.85
N ARG A 997 11.30 28.21 -13.70
CA ARG A 997 10.21 28.45 -14.66
C ARG A 997 9.98 27.28 -15.65
N GLY A 998 11.03 26.55 -16.03
CA GLY A 998 10.91 25.39 -16.93
C GLY A 998 10.23 24.19 -16.28
N GLU A 999 10.68 23.80 -15.09
CA GLU A 999 10.09 22.70 -14.31
C GLU A 999 8.66 23.04 -13.85
N GLU A 1000 8.41 24.29 -13.43
CA GLU A 1000 7.06 24.74 -13.05
C GLU A 1000 6.08 24.73 -14.24
N ALA A 1001 6.55 25.00 -15.46
CA ALA A 1001 5.75 24.88 -16.69
C ALA A 1001 5.45 23.40 -17.02
N ALA A 1002 6.45 22.52 -16.90
CA ALA A 1002 6.26 21.09 -17.13
C ALA A 1002 5.30 20.45 -16.09
N GLU A 1003 5.38 20.84 -14.81
CA GLU A 1003 4.44 20.44 -13.76
C GLU A 1003 2.99 20.90 -14.06
N LYS A 1004 2.81 22.07 -14.70
CA LYS A 1004 1.48 22.57 -15.11
C LYS A 1004 0.94 21.79 -16.31
N ALA A 1005 1.77 21.54 -17.32
CA ALA A 1005 1.41 20.73 -18.48
C ALA A 1005 1.10 19.27 -18.08
N TYR A 1006 1.84 18.70 -17.12
CA TYR A 1006 1.54 17.36 -16.59
C TYR A 1006 0.21 17.29 -15.84
N LYS A 1007 -0.10 18.28 -14.99
CA LYS A 1007 -1.41 18.37 -14.32
C LYS A 1007 -2.55 18.60 -15.32
N LEU A 1008 -2.31 19.29 -16.43
CA LEU A 1008 -3.28 19.38 -17.52
C LEU A 1008 -3.50 18.01 -18.17
N ALA A 1009 -2.45 17.21 -18.36
CA ALA A 1009 -2.56 15.86 -18.91
C ALA A 1009 -3.43 14.92 -18.04
N GLU A 1010 -3.21 14.93 -16.72
CA GLU A 1010 -4.04 14.16 -15.78
C GLU A 1010 -5.51 14.61 -15.79
N ASN A 1011 -5.77 15.92 -15.84
CA ASN A 1011 -7.13 16.46 -15.94
C ASN A 1011 -7.80 16.10 -17.28
N CYS A 1012 -7.08 16.15 -18.40
CA CYS A 1012 -7.60 15.68 -19.70
C CYS A 1012 -7.95 14.19 -19.66
N PHE A 1013 -7.11 13.36 -19.05
CA PHE A 1013 -7.37 11.92 -18.91
C PHE A 1013 -8.62 11.64 -18.06
N LEU A 1014 -8.75 12.31 -16.91
CA LEU A 1014 -9.95 12.21 -16.05
C LEU A 1014 -11.22 12.75 -16.72
N ALA A 1015 -11.09 13.69 -17.66
CA ALA A 1015 -12.16 14.18 -18.52
C ALA A 1015 -12.42 13.29 -19.77
N ASN A 1016 -11.73 12.14 -19.88
CA ASN A 1016 -11.78 11.22 -21.01
C ASN A 1016 -11.29 11.79 -22.37
N ASP A 1017 -10.55 12.90 -22.38
CA ASP A 1017 -9.78 13.37 -23.54
C ASP A 1017 -8.37 12.75 -23.52
N ILE A 1018 -8.29 11.48 -23.92
CA ILE A 1018 -7.05 10.70 -24.02
C ILE A 1018 -6.04 11.39 -24.96
N ALA A 1019 -6.53 12.02 -26.04
CA ALA A 1019 -5.67 12.72 -26.99
C ALA A 1019 -5.11 14.03 -26.40
N GLY A 1020 -5.90 14.74 -25.59
CA GLY A 1020 -5.44 15.89 -24.78
C GLY A 1020 -4.43 15.50 -23.73
N ALA A 1021 -4.66 14.38 -23.03
CA ALA A 1021 -3.72 13.84 -22.07
C ALA A 1021 -2.35 13.56 -22.71
N LEU A 1022 -2.33 12.87 -23.86
CA LEU A 1022 -1.10 12.58 -24.58
C LEU A 1022 -0.41 13.84 -25.13
N ARG A 1023 -1.16 14.85 -25.62
CA ARG A 1023 -0.59 16.14 -26.06
C ARG A 1023 0.09 16.87 -24.91
N ALA A 1024 -0.62 17.08 -23.79
CA ALA A 1024 -0.12 17.83 -22.65
C ALA A 1024 1.03 17.10 -21.92
N ALA A 1025 1.04 15.76 -21.90
CA ALA A 1025 2.14 14.98 -21.35
C ALA A 1025 3.41 15.07 -22.23
N ARG A 1026 3.27 15.07 -23.57
CA ARG A 1026 4.40 15.31 -24.48
C ARG A 1026 4.89 16.76 -24.44
N GLU A 1027 4.00 17.73 -24.23
CA GLU A 1027 4.37 19.13 -23.98
C GLU A 1027 5.20 19.26 -22.69
N ALA A 1028 4.76 18.65 -21.59
CA ALA A 1028 5.56 18.55 -20.36
C ALA A 1028 6.94 17.91 -20.60
N GLN A 1029 7.01 16.90 -21.48
CA GLN A 1029 8.24 16.17 -21.80
C GLN A 1029 9.21 17.00 -22.66
N LEU A 1030 8.71 17.92 -23.48
CA LEU A 1030 9.54 18.91 -24.19
C LEU A 1030 10.00 20.05 -23.28
N LEU A 1031 9.17 20.45 -22.31
CA LEU A 1031 9.49 21.51 -21.34
C LEU A 1031 10.52 21.05 -20.29
N PHE A 1032 10.40 19.83 -19.78
CA PHE A 1032 11.35 19.25 -18.83
C PHE A 1032 11.42 17.71 -18.96
N PRO A 1033 12.28 17.18 -19.86
CA PRO A 1033 12.44 15.74 -20.07
C PRO A 1033 12.69 14.88 -18.81
N PRO A 1034 13.46 15.33 -17.78
CA PRO A 1034 13.74 14.50 -16.60
C PRO A 1034 12.65 14.56 -15.52
N LEU A 1035 11.46 15.11 -15.78
CA LEU A 1035 10.39 15.21 -14.78
C LEU A 1035 10.00 13.82 -14.21
N PRO A 1036 10.09 13.59 -12.88
CA PRO A 1036 9.87 12.26 -12.31
C PRO A 1036 8.49 11.66 -12.60
N GLY A 1037 8.47 10.43 -13.11
CA GLY A 1037 7.27 9.66 -13.45
C GLY A 1037 6.61 10.04 -14.79
N LEU A 1038 7.03 11.13 -15.44
CA LEU A 1038 6.41 11.63 -16.67
C LEU A 1038 6.49 10.62 -17.83
N ALA A 1039 7.66 10.04 -18.08
CA ALA A 1039 7.87 9.09 -19.17
C ALA A 1039 6.97 7.84 -19.07
N ASN A 1040 6.71 7.36 -17.85
CA ASN A 1040 5.83 6.21 -17.62
C ASN A 1040 4.36 6.59 -17.88
N ALA A 1041 3.94 7.79 -17.45
CA ALA A 1041 2.60 8.31 -17.71
C ALA A 1041 2.35 8.60 -19.21
N VAL A 1042 3.36 9.10 -19.94
CA VAL A 1042 3.29 9.21 -21.41
C VAL A 1042 3.03 7.85 -22.03
N ALA A 1043 3.79 6.81 -21.65
CA ALA A 1043 3.57 5.45 -22.15
C ALA A 1043 2.19 4.88 -21.80
N ALA A 1044 1.63 5.22 -20.63
CA ALA A 1044 0.26 4.84 -20.27
C ALA A 1044 -0.78 5.52 -21.18
N TYR A 1045 -0.64 6.84 -21.41
CA TYR A 1045 -1.52 7.58 -22.33
C TYR A 1045 -1.36 7.12 -23.78
N GLU A 1046 -0.18 6.67 -24.20
CA GLU A 1046 0.05 6.08 -25.54
C GLU A 1046 -0.69 4.75 -25.72
N VAL A 1047 -0.73 3.87 -24.70
CA VAL A 1047 -1.53 2.64 -24.74
C VAL A 1047 -3.04 2.93 -24.83
N HIS A 1048 -3.54 3.86 -24.02
CA HIS A 1048 -4.95 4.31 -24.11
C HIS A 1048 -5.27 4.92 -25.48
N HIS A 1049 -4.36 5.74 -26.02
CA HIS A 1049 -4.52 6.36 -27.33
C HIS A 1049 -4.49 5.33 -28.46
N ALA A 1050 -3.63 4.32 -28.38
CA ALA A 1050 -3.58 3.21 -29.34
C ALA A 1050 -4.89 2.39 -29.31
N ALA A 1051 -5.40 2.05 -28.12
CA ALA A 1051 -6.67 1.34 -27.95
C ALA A 1051 -7.89 2.15 -28.39
N SER A 1052 -7.82 3.50 -28.35
CA SER A 1052 -8.89 4.39 -28.81
C SER A 1052 -9.05 4.45 -30.34
N ARG A 1053 -8.13 3.86 -31.11
CA ARG A 1053 -8.21 3.81 -32.57
C ARG A 1053 -9.08 2.65 -33.05
N ALA A 1054 -9.79 2.90 -34.15
CA ALA A 1054 -10.76 1.96 -34.75
C ALA A 1054 -10.21 1.18 -35.96
N ASP A 1055 -8.89 1.03 -36.09
CA ASP A 1055 -8.25 0.31 -37.20
C ASP A 1055 -7.80 -1.11 -36.84
N GLY A 1056 -7.64 -1.97 -37.86
CA GLY A 1056 -7.33 -3.40 -37.70
C GLY A 1056 -6.04 -3.69 -36.94
N GLY A 1057 -5.09 -2.74 -36.93
CA GLY A 1057 -3.82 -2.83 -36.21
C GLY A 1057 -3.90 -2.55 -34.71
N ARG A 1058 -5.08 -2.22 -34.13
CA ARG A 1058 -5.22 -1.68 -32.76
C ARG A 1058 -4.39 -2.39 -31.70
N TRP A 1059 -4.37 -3.72 -31.70
CA TRP A 1059 -3.67 -4.50 -30.67
C TRP A 1059 -2.17 -4.55 -30.88
N TYR A 1060 -1.69 -4.58 -32.14
CA TYR A 1060 -0.27 -4.44 -32.45
C TYR A 1060 0.23 -3.06 -31.98
N ALA A 1061 -0.57 -2.00 -32.23
CA ALA A 1061 -0.28 -0.66 -31.73
C ALA A 1061 -0.30 -0.56 -30.19
N VAL A 1062 -1.23 -1.24 -29.50
CA VAL A 1062 -1.28 -1.30 -28.02
C VAL A 1062 -0.07 -2.01 -27.42
N LEU A 1063 0.43 -3.08 -28.04
CA LEU A 1063 1.71 -3.68 -27.64
C LEU A 1063 2.93 -2.95 -28.22
N ALA A 1064 2.77 -1.84 -28.94
CA ALA A 1064 3.86 -1.14 -29.63
C ALA A 1064 4.74 -2.07 -30.50
N VAL A 1065 4.09 -2.90 -31.32
CA VAL A 1065 4.68 -3.80 -32.33
C VAL A 1065 4.14 -3.40 -33.71
N GLY A 1066 4.94 -3.62 -34.77
CA GLY A 1066 4.52 -3.30 -36.14
C GLY A 1066 3.32 -4.14 -36.60
N ASP A 1067 2.40 -3.51 -37.32
CA ASP A 1067 1.24 -4.18 -37.93
C ASP A 1067 1.68 -4.96 -39.20
N PRO A 1068 1.47 -6.29 -39.28
CA PRO A 1068 1.81 -7.08 -40.47
C PRO A 1068 1.14 -6.64 -41.78
N SER A 1069 0.06 -5.85 -41.72
CA SER A 1069 -0.68 -5.34 -42.88
C SER A 1069 -0.18 -3.98 -43.41
N ALA A 1070 0.74 -3.33 -42.71
CA ALA A 1070 1.24 -2.00 -43.06
C ALA A 1070 2.35 -2.06 -44.14
N THR A 1071 1.95 -2.22 -45.40
CA THR A 1071 2.88 -2.32 -46.54
C THR A 1071 3.61 -1.00 -46.83
N THR A 1072 4.75 -0.76 -46.19
CA THR A 1072 5.71 0.31 -46.55
C THR A 1072 7.11 -0.24 -46.79
N SER A 1073 7.83 0.38 -47.73
CA SER A 1073 8.99 -0.22 -48.40
C SER A 1073 10.32 -0.03 -47.64
N SER A 1074 10.45 -0.59 -46.43
CA SER A 1074 11.73 -0.62 -45.70
C SER A 1074 11.77 -1.68 -44.59
N GLY A 1075 12.48 -2.79 -44.83
CA GLY A 1075 12.90 -3.76 -43.79
C GLY A 1075 11.79 -4.64 -43.22
N ILE A 1076 11.78 -5.93 -43.59
CA ILE A 1076 10.81 -6.90 -43.06
C ILE A 1076 11.16 -7.26 -41.60
N GLY A 1077 10.40 -6.72 -40.65
CA GLY A 1077 10.37 -7.19 -39.26
C GLY A 1077 9.20 -8.15 -39.05
N THR A 1078 9.45 -9.45 -39.07
CA THR A 1078 8.42 -10.47 -38.85
C THR A 1078 7.99 -10.50 -37.38
N VAL A 1079 6.70 -10.26 -37.11
CA VAL A 1079 6.13 -10.41 -35.79
C VAL A 1079 6.17 -11.89 -35.40
N THR A 1080 6.66 -12.18 -34.19
CA THR A 1080 6.74 -13.53 -33.63
C THR A 1080 6.17 -13.55 -32.22
N HIS A 1081 5.72 -14.71 -31.76
CA HIS A 1081 5.27 -14.93 -30.39
C HIS A 1081 6.25 -14.38 -29.34
N GLU A 1082 7.55 -14.60 -29.53
CA GLU A 1082 8.56 -14.19 -28.54
C GLU A 1082 8.83 -12.68 -28.58
N ALA A 1083 8.74 -12.02 -29.75
CA ALA A 1083 8.79 -10.56 -29.84
C ALA A 1083 7.59 -9.90 -29.14
N LEU A 1084 6.38 -10.42 -29.37
CA LEU A 1084 5.16 -9.99 -28.67
C LEU A 1084 5.32 -10.16 -27.15
N LYS A 1085 5.85 -11.31 -26.71
CA LYS A 1085 6.06 -11.68 -25.30
C LYS A 1085 7.12 -10.81 -24.62
N GLN A 1086 8.21 -10.49 -25.31
CA GLN A 1086 9.25 -9.59 -24.83
C GLN A 1086 8.72 -8.17 -24.66
N GLN A 1087 7.96 -7.66 -25.64
CA GLN A 1087 7.43 -6.30 -25.62
C GLN A 1087 6.26 -6.15 -24.63
N TYR A 1088 5.36 -7.14 -24.50
CA TYR A 1088 4.35 -7.20 -23.43
C TYR A 1088 5.00 -7.12 -22.04
N ARG A 1089 6.02 -7.96 -21.78
CA ARG A 1089 6.79 -7.94 -20.51
C ARG A 1089 7.43 -6.57 -20.25
N ARG A 1090 8.04 -5.96 -21.27
CA ARG A 1090 8.65 -4.61 -21.18
C ARG A 1090 7.61 -3.55 -20.82
N LEU A 1091 6.46 -3.53 -21.50
CA LEU A 1091 5.40 -2.54 -21.24
C LEU A 1091 4.81 -2.72 -19.85
N CYS A 1092 4.57 -3.96 -19.38
CA CYS A 1092 4.16 -4.21 -17.99
C CYS A 1092 5.17 -3.69 -16.94
N LEU A 1093 6.48 -3.70 -17.24
CA LEU A 1093 7.51 -3.18 -16.32
C LEU A 1093 7.58 -1.65 -16.26
N VAL A 1094 7.15 -0.97 -17.33
CA VAL A 1094 7.08 0.51 -17.45
C VAL A 1094 5.76 1.05 -16.90
N LEU A 1095 4.64 0.40 -17.23
CA LEU A 1095 3.29 0.82 -16.82
C LEU A 1095 2.89 0.35 -15.41
N HIS A 1096 3.82 -0.18 -14.61
CA HIS A 1096 3.50 -0.68 -13.27
C HIS A 1096 2.89 0.44 -12.40
N PRO A 1097 1.73 0.26 -11.75
CA PRO A 1097 1.07 1.32 -10.98
C PRO A 1097 1.99 2.00 -9.96
N ASP A 1098 2.73 1.22 -9.16
CA ASP A 1098 3.72 1.72 -8.18
C ASP A 1098 4.84 2.62 -8.77
N LYS A 1099 5.01 2.64 -10.10
CA LYS A 1099 6.00 3.45 -10.82
C LYS A 1099 5.36 4.61 -11.61
N ASN A 1100 4.05 4.80 -11.52
CA ASN A 1100 3.29 5.76 -12.30
C ASN A 1100 2.59 6.78 -11.40
N ARG A 1101 2.85 8.07 -11.63
CA ARG A 1101 2.24 9.18 -10.89
C ARG A 1101 0.73 9.28 -11.15
N SER A 1102 0.30 8.93 -12.37
CA SER A 1102 -1.11 8.77 -12.76
C SER A 1102 -1.52 7.28 -12.70
N ALA A 1103 -1.85 6.80 -11.51
CA ALA A 1103 -2.14 5.38 -11.25
C ALA A 1103 -3.35 4.84 -12.06
N ALA A 1104 -4.42 5.64 -12.19
CA ALA A 1104 -5.62 5.24 -12.95
C ALA A 1104 -5.35 5.03 -14.44
N ALA A 1105 -4.43 5.82 -15.03
CA ALA A 1105 -4.00 5.63 -16.41
C ALA A 1105 -3.19 4.33 -16.56
N ALA A 1106 -2.26 4.08 -15.62
CA ALA A 1106 -1.43 2.89 -15.58
C ALA A 1106 -2.25 1.59 -15.45
N GLU A 1107 -3.22 1.56 -14.52
CA GLU A 1107 -4.10 0.40 -14.30
C GLU A 1107 -4.97 0.09 -15.53
N GLY A 1108 -5.62 1.12 -16.10
CA GLY A 1108 -6.41 0.96 -17.33
C GLY A 1108 -5.57 0.49 -18.53
N ALA A 1109 -4.33 0.99 -18.64
CA ALA A 1109 -3.41 0.58 -19.69
C ALA A 1109 -2.94 -0.87 -19.49
N PHE A 1110 -2.76 -1.32 -18.25
CA PHE A 1110 -2.43 -2.71 -17.92
C PHE A 1110 -3.51 -3.70 -18.40
N LYS A 1111 -4.79 -3.33 -18.28
CA LYS A 1111 -5.91 -4.11 -18.81
C LYS A 1111 -5.86 -4.21 -20.33
N LEU A 1112 -5.61 -3.10 -21.02
CA LEU A 1112 -5.48 -3.04 -22.47
C LEU A 1112 -4.28 -3.85 -23.00
N LEU A 1113 -3.11 -3.79 -22.32
CA LEU A 1113 -1.96 -4.65 -22.62
C LEU A 1113 -2.31 -6.14 -22.50
N ARG A 1114 -3.12 -6.49 -21.49
CA ARG A 1114 -3.52 -7.89 -21.25
C ARG A 1114 -4.47 -8.40 -22.33
N GLU A 1115 -5.48 -7.62 -22.68
CA GLU A 1115 -6.42 -7.92 -23.77
C GLU A 1115 -5.68 -8.04 -25.12
N ALA A 1116 -4.73 -7.14 -25.39
CA ALA A 1116 -3.88 -7.19 -26.59
C ALA A 1116 -2.97 -8.42 -26.62
N TRP A 1117 -2.38 -8.82 -25.49
CA TRP A 1117 -1.56 -10.03 -25.40
C TRP A 1117 -2.40 -11.30 -25.58
N ASP A 1118 -3.56 -11.39 -24.93
CA ASP A 1118 -4.42 -12.57 -24.97
C ASP A 1118 -5.04 -12.75 -26.39
N GLU A 1119 -5.32 -11.68 -27.16
CA GLU A 1119 -5.69 -11.80 -28.59
C GLU A 1119 -4.48 -12.09 -29.51
N LEU A 1120 -3.35 -11.37 -29.38
CA LEU A 1120 -2.21 -11.51 -30.30
C LEU A 1120 -1.42 -12.82 -30.13
N SER A 1121 -1.37 -13.38 -28.92
CA SER A 1121 -0.72 -14.69 -28.69
C SER A 1121 -1.52 -15.87 -29.27
N LEU A 1122 -2.83 -15.71 -29.51
CA LEU A 1122 -3.64 -16.66 -30.26
C LEU A 1122 -3.39 -16.56 -31.78
N LEU A 1123 -3.14 -15.36 -32.29
CA LEU A 1123 -2.83 -15.12 -33.72
C LEU A 1123 -1.39 -15.52 -34.09
N HIS A 1124 -0.45 -15.45 -33.14
CA HIS A 1124 0.97 -15.81 -33.32
C HIS A 1124 1.38 -16.85 -32.28
N PRO A 1125 1.00 -18.14 -32.44
CA PRO A 1125 1.25 -19.17 -31.43
C PRO A 1125 2.74 -19.56 -31.30
N PRO A 1126 3.17 -20.15 -30.17
CA PRO A 1126 4.55 -20.59 -29.98
C PRO A 1126 5.02 -21.57 -31.06
N GLY A 1127 6.08 -21.20 -31.79
CA GLY A 1127 6.67 -22.03 -32.86
C GLY A 1127 6.25 -21.66 -34.29
N SER A 1128 5.40 -20.65 -34.50
CA SER A 1128 5.07 -20.18 -35.85
C SER A 1128 6.30 -19.57 -36.55
N ALA A 1129 6.76 -20.21 -37.64
CA ALA A 1129 7.67 -19.58 -38.59
C ALA A 1129 6.96 -18.47 -39.38
N ALA A 1130 7.72 -17.55 -39.96
CA ALA A 1130 7.19 -16.38 -40.67
C ALA A 1130 6.29 -16.76 -41.86
N ALA A 1131 4.99 -16.48 -41.74
CA ALA A 1131 4.00 -16.78 -42.77
C ALA A 1131 3.63 -15.51 -43.56
N SER A 1132 3.78 -15.55 -44.89
CA SER A 1132 3.17 -14.59 -45.80
C SER A 1132 1.70 -14.96 -46.03
N VAL A 1133 0.78 -14.01 -45.81
CA VAL A 1133 -0.67 -14.23 -45.97
C VAL A 1133 -1.22 -13.33 -47.08
N SER A 1134 -1.74 -13.94 -48.13
CA SER A 1134 -2.48 -13.25 -49.20
C SER A 1134 -3.96 -13.11 -48.82
N TRP A 1135 -4.51 -11.91 -48.99
CA TRP A 1135 -5.93 -11.65 -48.73
C TRP A 1135 -6.75 -11.64 -50.03
N SER A 1136 -7.90 -12.29 -50.01
CA SER A 1136 -8.90 -12.22 -51.09
C SER A 1136 -9.93 -11.12 -50.80
N SER A 1137 -10.10 -10.17 -51.72
CA SER A 1137 -10.96 -8.99 -51.52
C SER A 1137 -12.47 -9.33 -51.50
N PRO A 1138 -13.27 -8.68 -50.63
CA PRO A 1138 -14.73 -8.69 -50.74
C PRO A 1138 -15.22 -7.80 -51.90
N PRO A 1139 -16.41 -8.07 -52.49
CA PRO A 1139 -16.94 -7.34 -53.63
C PRO A 1139 -17.56 -5.96 -53.28
N PRO A 1140 -17.63 -5.02 -54.24
CA PRO A 1140 -18.11 -3.65 -54.02
C PRO A 1140 -19.65 -3.52 -53.89
N PRO A 1141 -20.14 -2.42 -53.29
CA PRO A 1141 -21.56 -2.27 -52.94
C PRO A 1141 -22.46 -1.91 -54.13
N LYS A 1142 -23.65 -2.53 -54.19
CA LYS A 1142 -24.73 -2.13 -55.11
C LYS A 1142 -25.71 -1.16 -54.42
N ARG A 1143 -25.76 0.08 -54.90
CA ARG A 1143 -26.98 0.91 -54.81
C ARG A 1143 -28.02 0.37 -55.79
N LEU A 1144 -29.31 0.49 -55.47
CA LEU A 1144 -30.34 0.86 -56.44
C LEU A 1144 -31.59 1.43 -55.76
N SER A 1145 -32.39 2.14 -56.53
CA SER A 1145 -33.59 2.91 -56.15
C SER A 1145 -34.73 2.07 -55.57
N GLY A 1146 -35.50 2.63 -54.62
CA GLY A 1146 -36.72 2.00 -54.08
C GLY A 1146 -38.04 2.52 -54.67
N ARG A 1147 -39.16 1.95 -54.22
CA ARG A 1147 -40.54 2.49 -54.35
C ARG A 1147 -41.37 2.12 -53.10
N ARG A 1148 -42.55 2.74 -52.95
CA ARG A 1148 -43.44 2.68 -51.77
C ARG A 1148 -44.60 1.64 -51.93
N PRO A 1149 -45.48 1.41 -50.93
CA PRO A 1149 -46.02 0.07 -50.61
C PRO A 1149 -47.43 -0.24 -51.19
N GLY A 1150 -47.92 -1.48 -50.99
CA GLY A 1150 -49.32 -1.81 -51.28
C GLY A 1150 -49.89 -3.14 -50.71
N ARG A 1151 -50.90 -2.99 -49.84
CA ARG A 1151 -52.08 -3.87 -49.60
C ARG A 1151 -51.97 -5.20 -48.82
N ARG A 1152 -53.14 -5.58 -48.27
CA ARG A 1152 -53.47 -6.77 -47.45
C ARG A 1152 -54.57 -7.60 -48.14
N SER A 1153 -54.62 -8.90 -47.84
CA SER A 1153 -55.82 -9.77 -47.76
C SER A 1153 -55.41 -11.03 -46.95
N HIS A 1154 -56.09 -11.44 -45.88
CA HIS A 1154 -57.41 -12.12 -45.82
C HIS A 1154 -57.43 -13.46 -46.60
N VAL A 1155 -57.96 -14.59 -46.10
CA VAL A 1155 -58.34 -15.04 -44.73
C VAL A 1155 -58.64 -16.56 -44.81
N ALA A 1156 -58.35 -17.36 -43.78
CA ALA A 1156 -59.05 -18.64 -43.45
C ALA A 1156 -58.43 -19.33 -42.21
N GLU A 1157 -59.27 -20.01 -41.43
CA GLU A 1157 -58.89 -21.02 -40.43
C GLU A 1157 -59.00 -22.45 -41.08
N GLN A 1158 -58.90 -23.63 -40.44
CA GLN A 1158 -59.12 -24.03 -39.04
C GLN A 1158 -58.61 -25.48 -38.81
N CYS A 1159 -58.17 -25.84 -37.58
CA CYS A 1159 -58.04 -27.21 -37.02
C CYS A 1159 -57.04 -28.21 -37.69
N THR A 1160 -56.47 -29.23 -37.02
CA THR A 1160 -56.54 -29.68 -35.61
C THR A 1160 -55.27 -30.45 -35.15
N ALA A 1161 -54.96 -30.33 -33.85
CA ALA A 1161 -54.40 -31.35 -32.93
C ALA A 1161 -53.12 -32.18 -33.23
N ARG A 1162 -52.19 -32.12 -32.25
CA ARG A 1162 -51.30 -33.20 -31.74
C ARG A 1162 -50.32 -33.91 -32.69
N THR A 1163 -49.09 -33.39 -32.78
CA THR A 1163 -47.90 -34.01 -32.14
C THR A 1163 -46.73 -33.03 -32.16
N ALA A 1164 -45.98 -32.94 -31.06
CA ALA A 1164 -44.82 -32.05 -30.96
C ALA A 1164 -43.56 -32.87 -30.62
N ALA A 1165 -42.89 -33.39 -31.65
CA ALA A 1165 -41.54 -33.91 -31.50
C ALA A 1165 -40.54 -32.74 -31.41
N VAL A 1166 -39.66 -32.76 -30.40
CA VAL A 1166 -38.70 -31.68 -30.18
C VAL A 1166 -37.59 -31.75 -31.22
N CYS A 1167 -37.38 -30.65 -31.95
CA CYS A 1167 -36.36 -30.55 -33.00
C CYS A 1167 -34.94 -30.48 -32.41
N SER A 1168 -33.99 -31.13 -33.07
CA SER A 1168 -32.60 -31.24 -32.62
C SER A 1168 -31.64 -30.32 -33.39
N SER A 1169 -30.83 -29.57 -32.63
CA SER A 1169 -29.48 -29.09 -32.98
C SER A 1169 -29.31 -27.98 -34.04
N ARG A 1170 -28.38 -27.06 -33.73
CA ARG A 1170 -27.80 -25.98 -34.56
C ARG A 1170 -28.79 -24.83 -34.87
N TRP A 1171 -28.36 -23.57 -34.90
CA TRP A 1171 -27.01 -23.00 -34.71
C TRP A 1171 -26.85 -22.35 -33.34
#